data_AF-A0A1X2EFE0-F1
#
_entry.id   AF-A0A1X2EFE0-F1
#
_cell.length_a   1.000
_cell.length_b   1.000
_cell.length_c   1.000
_cell.angle_alpha   90.00
_cell.angle_beta   90.00
_cell.angle_gamma   90.00
#
_symmetry.space_group_name_H-M   'P 1'
#
loop_
_entity.id
_entity.type
_entity.pdbx_description
1 polymer ?
#
loop_
_entity_poly.entity_id
_entity_poly.type
_entity_poly.pdbx_seq_one_letter_code
_entity_poly.pdbx_strand_id
1 'polypeptide(L)'
;MNFTVFPPEVNSGLIWAGPGSAPMLATATAWDTLSSELASAAGSFRSTISELAEQAWQGAAAQAMTRVAETYAAWLTAATGQAELASSRAKAIADVFETARAATIHPAVVAANRSELVSLVVSNLFGQNAPAIAAAEAGYEEIWAQDVAAMSGYYAQASAAVASLSPWQAVSAVSGLSAGAKGIYIYIPFLDGTINLTLGNVGLSPGVGNIGNLNLGSGNVGDFNLGTGNFGTLNLGSGNGSSGKGDSAAQVPGSFNLGSGNIGSYNLGSGNLGNFNLSSGNLGNLNLGSGNTGSTNFGSGNAGSNNIGSGNTGNLNQGSGNTGDANFGLGNTGTGNVGSGNTGSANFGGGNLGNANIGYGNLGSNNIGLGNKGSNNIGFGLTGDHQIGINFSALNSGSRNLGLFNSGDDNIGFFNSGDGNWGVANSGQGVGPLSLEFGTSGVWNTGVGSSGTLNTGLGNSGSYSSGLFNSGMTNSGFFNSGDTNTGLFNSGNTNTGLFNSGNINTGLFDSGSTNFGSFNGGSINSGGFNSGDINTGYGNAGGVNTGFLNGGNLNTGPGSPYDQNVLNSGFSNSGSGFGYGGVNQSGFANQGFNNSGIDSGDNIDQTVGPQSFIGTIGSSGYENHGNFGSGFLNAGAYSSGFRNTGPTYIGPANMSGFINSSGQYISGVFNAATLNGTTETFTSGLMNLGNQVSGLFNAQNQESGAFH
;
A
#
# COMPACT_ATOMS: atom_id res chain seq x y z
N MET A 1 -45.02 30.25 20.27
CA MET A 1 -43.53 30.57 20.29
C MET A 1 -42.74 29.45 19.61
N ASN A 2 -41.92 29.83 18.63
CA ASN A 2 -41.20 28.82 17.83
C ASN A 2 -39.69 28.89 18.14
N PHE A 3 -39.16 27.76 18.80
CA PHE A 3 -37.74 27.79 19.26
C PHE A 3 -36.83 27.14 18.21
N THR A 4 -37.41 26.69 17.13
CA THR A 4 -36.61 26.06 16.04
C THR A 4 -35.88 27.13 15.23
N VAL A 5 -36.28 28.38 15.41
CA VAL A 5 -35.64 29.42 14.56
C VAL A 5 -34.44 30.02 15.29
N PHE A 6 -34.25 29.60 16.58
CA PHE A 6 -33.06 30.10 17.31
C PHE A 6 -31.96 29.04 17.33
N PRO A 7 -30.78 29.46 17.05
CA PRO A 7 -29.67 28.51 17.14
C PRO A 7 -29.36 28.13 18.60
N PRO A 8 -28.62 26.99 18.71
CA PRO A 8 -28.35 26.50 20.07
C PRO A 8 -27.57 27.52 20.91
N GLU A 9 -26.88 28.49 20.36
CA GLU A 9 -26.15 29.51 21.15
C GLU A 9 -27.13 30.42 21.88
N VAL A 10 -28.26 30.57 21.18
CA VAL A 10 -29.24 31.49 21.80
C VAL A 10 -30.09 30.72 22.81
N ASN A 11 -30.66 29.58 22.36
CA ASN A 11 -31.51 28.82 23.31
C ASN A 11 -30.73 28.43 24.57
N SER A 12 -29.50 27.94 24.42
CA SER A 12 -28.67 27.56 25.59
C SER A 12 -28.25 28.80 26.40
N GLY A 13 -27.94 29.85 25.70
CA GLY A 13 -27.51 31.10 26.39
C GLY A 13 -28.63 31.70 27.25
N LEU A 14 -29.78 31.67 26.75
CA LEU A 14 -30.86 32.39 27.46
C LEU A 14 -31.29 31.61 28.70
N ILE A 15 -31.40 30.27 28.60
CA ILE A 15 -31.91 29.51 29.76
C ILE A 15 -30.85 29.46 30.87
N TRP A 16 -29.56 29.63 30.58
CA TRP A 16 -28.51 29.54 31.61
C TRP A 16 -28.18 30.94 32.15
N ALA A 17 -28.79 31.86 31.42
CA ALA A 17 -28.55 33.24 31.91
C ALA A 17 -29.66 33.65 32.88
N GLY A 18 -29.48 34.40 33.96
CA GLY A 18 -30.54 34.94 34.83
C GLY A 18 -30.40 34.39 36.26
N PRO A 19 -31.29 34.96 37.09
CA PRO A 19 -31.15 34.75 38.55
C PRO A 19 -31.68 33.38 38.97
N GLY A 20 -32.23 32.50 37.99
CA GLY A 20 -32.63 31.12 38.30
C GLY A 20 -34.05 31.08 38.87
N SER A 21 -34.44 29.94 39.60
CA SER A 21 -35.85 29.68 40.00
C SER A 21 -36.14 30.27 41.38
N ALA A 22 -35.14 30.91 41.98
CA ALA A 22 -35.30 31.37 43.38
C ALA A 22 -36.40 32.43 43.50
N PRO A 23 -36.45 33.41 42.64
CA PRO A 23 -37.51 34.43 42.79
C PRO A 23 -38.92 33.81 42.66
N MET A 24 -39.12 32.88 41.82
CA MET A 24 -40.46 32.26 41.66
C MET A 24 -40.82 31.40 42.89
N LEU A 25 -39.79 30.79 43.49
CA LEU A 25 -40.09 30.03 44.73
C LEU A 25 -40.44 30.97 45.88
N ALA A 26 -39.77 32.13 45.88
CA ALA A 26 -40.15 33.11 46.92
C ALA A 26 -41.60 33.58 46.72
N THR A 27 -42.06 33.72 45.45
CA THR A 27 -43.46 34.07 45.15
C THR A 27 -44.41 32.96 45.63
N ALA A 28 -44.01 31.77 45.44
CA ALA A 28 -44.87 30.68 45.94
C ALA A 28 -45.06 30.76 47.45
N THR A 29 -43.99 31.13 48.14
CA THR A 29 -44.11 31.25 49.61
C THR A 29 -45.03 32.42 49.97
N ALA A 30 -44.89 33.49 49.25
CA ALA A 30 -45.75 34.66 49.54
C ALA A 30 -47.23 34.29 49.34
N TRP A 31 -47.59 33.53 48.25
CA TRP A 31 -48.99 33.13 48.01
C TRP A 31 -49.48 32.14 49.08
N ASP A 32 -48.63 31.30 49.56
CA ASP A 32 -49.02 30.41 50.67
C ASP A 32 -49.36 31.22 51.92
N THR A 33 -48.49 32.26 52.13
CA THR A 33 -48.78 33.10 53.31
C THR A 33 -50.12 33.82 53.14
N LEU A 34 -50.36 34.32 51.99
CA LEU A 34 -51.64 35.00 51.75
C LEU A 34 -52.82 34.02 51.95
N SER A 35 -52.70 32.83 51.40
CA SER A 35 -53.77 31.82 51.60
C SER A 35 -54.07 31.58 53.08
N SER A 36 -53.02 31.47 53.85
CA SER A 36 -53.22 31.25 55.29
C SER A 36 -53.93 32.44 55.94
N GLU A 37 -53.53 33.67 55.53
CA GLU A 37 -54.16 34.87 56.14
C GLU A 37 -55.65 34.96 55.74
N LEU A 38 -55.95 34.60 54.49
CA LEU A 38 -57.35 34.66 54.03
C LEU A 38 -58.19 33.59 54.74
N ALA A 39 -57.63 32.44 54.93
CA ALA A 39 -58.35 31.39 55.68
C ALA A 39 -58.66 31.84 57.11
N SER A 40 -57.60 32.45 57.73
CA SER A 40 -57.85 32.96 59.10
C SER A 40 -58.93 34.05 59.10
N ALA A 41 -58.87 34.93 58.12
CA ALA A 41 -59.88 36.01 58.05
C ALA A 41 -61.29 35.42 57.86
N ALA A 42 -61.45 34.38 56.95
CA ALA A 42 -62.77 33.73 56.75
C ALA A 42 -63.28 33.13 58.06
N GLY A 43 -62.36 32.43 58.80
CA GLY A 43 -62.74 31.84 60.11
C GLY A 43 -63.17 32.91 61.12
N SER A 44 -62.37 34.03 61.21
CA SER A 44 -62.73 35.11 62.17
C SER A 44 -64.08 35.74 61.79
N PHE A 45 -64.27 35.90 60.47
CA PHE A 45 -65.54 36.52 60.01
C PHE A 45 -66.72 35.62 60.38
N ARG A 46 -66.64 34.30 60.18
CA ARG A 46 -67.74 33.35 60.51
C ARG A 46 -68.00 33.32 62.02
N SER A 47 -66.87 33.37 62.70
CA SER A 47 -67.03 33.35 64.16
C SER A 47 -67.78 34.59 64.67
N THR A 48 -67.43 35.83 64.21
CA THR A 48 -68.08 37.08 64.65
C THR A 48 -69.58 37.06 64.29
N ILE A 49 -69.87 36.54 63.07
CA ILE A 49 -71.29 36.55 62.64
C ILE A 49 -72.08 35.52 63.46
N SER A 50 -71.49 34.36 63.69
CA SER A 50 -72.17 33.34 64.53
C SER A 50 -72.43 33.88 65.95
N GLU A 51 -71.41 34.60 66.55
CA GLU A 51 -71.61 35.16 67.93
C GLU A 51 -72.74 36.19 67.93
N LEU A 52 -72.77 37.10 66.87
CA LEU A 52 -73.81 38.14 66.78
C LEU A 52 -75.20 37.50 66.61
N ALA A 53 -75.36 36.37 65.79
CA ALA A 53 -76.67 35.73 65.52
C ALA A 53 -77.15 34.93 66.72
N GLU A 54 -76.23 34.55 67.70
CA GLU A 54 -76.62 33.72 68.85
C GLU A 54 -76.94 34.60 70.07
N GLN A 55 -76.84 36.00 70.08
CA GLN A 55 -77.09 36.85 71.26
C GLN A 55 -78.42 37.58 71.09
N ALA A 56 -78.68 38.91 71.21
CA ALA A 56 -79.96 39.64 71.38
C ALA A 56 -80.62 39.86 70.02
N TRP A 57 -79.91 39.58 68.75
CA TRP A 57 -80.47 39.84 67.41
C TRP A 57 -80.94 38.52 66.79
N GLN A 58 -82.27 38.01 67.15
CA GLN A 58 -82.84 36.74 66.63
C GLN A 58 -84.14 37.05 65.85
N GLY A 59 -84.34 36.33 64.65
CA GLY A 59 -85.58 36.55 63.84
C GLY A 59 -85.24 36.61 62.35
N ALA A 60 -86.18 36.73 61.45
CA ALA A 60 -86.10 36.60 59.97
C ALA A 60 -85.05 37.57 59.40
N ALA A 61 -84.81 38.79 60.02
CA ALA A 61 -83.80 39.76 59.53
C ALA A 61 -82.38 39.30 59.88
N ALA A 62 -82.13 38.72 61.10
CA ALA A 62 -80.82 38.13 61.50
C ALA A 62 -80.48 36.91 60.64
N GLN A 63 -81.44 36.08 60.17
CA GLN A 63 -81.21 34.92 59.30
C GLN A 63 -80.89 35.39 57.87
N ALA A 64 -81.54 36.43 57.42
CA ALA A 64 -81.24 36.99 56.08
C ALA A 64 -79.85 37.62 56.03
N MET A 65 -79.41 38.31 57.05
CA MET A 65 -78.06 38.92 57.07
C MET A 65 -76.98 37.84 57.22
N THR A 66 -77.29 36.73 58.10
CA THR A 66 -76.31 35.63 58.22
C THR A 66 -76.16 34.89 56.89
N ARG A 67 -77.19 34.84 56.12
CA ARG A 67 -77.11 34.19 54.79
C ARG A 67 -76.27 35.04 53.82
N VAL A 68 -76.43 36.35 53.81
CA VAL A 68 -75.60 37.24 52.97
C VAL A 68 -74.14 37.21 53.45
N ALA A 69 -73.92 37.23 54.79
CA ALA A 69 -72.55 37.18 55.36
C ALA A 69 -71.87 35.85 55.01
N GLU A 70 -72.70 34.75 54.89
CA GLU A 70 -72.12 33.44 54.49
C GLU A 70 -71.62 33.49 53.04
N THR A 71 -72.21 34.30 52.22
CA THR A 71 -71.74 34.44 50.82
C THR A 71 -70.36 35.11 50.78
N TYR A 72 -70.15 36.08 51.66
CA TYR A 72 -68.83 36.74 51.73
C TYR A 72 -67.78 35.80 52.33
N ALA A 73 -68.17 35.06 53.38
CA ALA A 73 -67.22 34.07 53.95
C ALA A 73 -66.89 32.98 52.93
N ALA A 74 -67.88 32.58 52.14
CA ALA A 74 -67.61 31.57 51.08
C ALA A 74 -66.69 32.17 50.01
N TRP A 75 -66.86 33.38 49.70
CA TRP A 75 -65.93 34.03 48.76
C TRP A 75 -64.50 34.02 49.31
N LEU A 76 -64.26 34.41 50.64
CA LEU A 76 -62.91 34.43 51.24
C LEU A 76 -62.29 33.02 51.24
N THR A 77 -63.21 31.99 51.41
CA THR A 77 -62.67 30.60 51.38
C THR A 77 -62.31 30.22 49.94
N ALA A 78 -63.12 30.58 48.98
CA ALA A 78 -62.77 30.35 47.56
C ALA A 78 -61.49 31.09 47.17
N ALA A 79 -61.27 32.35 47.68
CA ALA A 79 -60.02 33.10 47.42
C ALA A 79 -58.80 32.40 48.06
N THR A 80 -59.08 31.75 49.22
CA THR A 80 -57.99 30.94 49.81
C THR A 80 -57.57 29.82 48.86
N GLY A 81 -58.59 29.08 48.30
CA GLY A 81 -58.30 28.00 47.34
C GLY A 81 -57.53 28.52 46.12
N GLN A 82 -57.89 29.67 45.65
CA GLN A 82 -57.21 30.23 44.46
C GLN A 82 -55.76 30.63 44.79
N ALA A 83 -55.48 31.25 46.03
CA ALA A 83 -54.09 31.58 46.44
C ALA A 83 -53.25 30.32 46.63
N GLU A 84 -53.90 29.21 47.06
CA GLU A 84 -53.15 27.94 47.19
C GLU A 84 -52.79 27.39 45.80
N LEU A 85 -53.75 27.47 44.96
CA LEU A 85 -53.49 27.00 43.59
C LEU A 85 -52.39 27.84 42.93
N ALA A 86 -52.35 29.15 43.12
CA ALA A 86 -51.28 30.02 42.56
C ALA A 86 -49.91 29.62 43.12
N SER A 87 -49.87 29.33 44.41
CA SER A 87 -48.59 28.89 45.00
C SER A 87 -48.12 27.57 44.36
N SER A 88 -49.02 26.64 44.26
CA SER A 88 -48.63 25.33 43.67
C SER A 88 -48.16 25.50 42.22
N ARG A 89 -48.80 26.40 41.50
CA ARG A 89 -48.39 26.54 40.08
C ARG A 89 -47.04 27.25 39.98
N ALA A 90 -46.83 28.23 40.89
CA ALA A 90 -45.50 28.87 40.92
C ALA A 90 -44.39 27.85 41.22
N LYS A 91 -44.61 26.86 42.11
CA LYS A 91 -43.60 25.83 42.39
C LYS A 91 -43.41 24.92 41.17
N ALA A 92 -44.53 24.62 40.55
CA ALA A 92 -44.44 23.75 39.36
C ALA A 92 -43.64 24.43 38.24
N ILE A 93 -43.89 25.71 38.08
CA ILE A 93 -43.16 26.43 37.00
C ILE A 93 -41.66 26.49 37.34
N ALA A 94 -41.31 26.69 38.58
CA ALA A 94 -39.87 26.65 38.96
C ALA A 94 -39.25 25.28 38.67
N ASP A 95 -40.01 24.25 38.88
CA ASP A 95 -39.49 22.90 38.59
C ASP A 95 -39.31 22.71 37.08
N VAL A 96 -40.36 23.15 36.38
CA VAL A 96 -40.27 23.00 34.92
C VAL A 96 -39.04 23.77 34.38
N PHE A 97 -38.76 24.96 34.98
CA PHE A 97 -37.55 25.70 34.55
C PHE A 97 -36.28 24.88 34.85
N GLU A 98 -36.16 24.29 35.96
CA GLU A 98 -34.93 23.55 36.30
C GLU A 98 -34.79 22.30 35.43
N THR A 99 -35.95 21.71 35.11
CA THR A 99 -35.89 20.54 34.21
C THR A 99 -35.42 20.97 32.81
N ALA A 100 -36.00 22.10 32.40
CA ALA A 100 -35.59 22.60 31.07
C ALA A 100 -34.10 23.02 31.07
N ARG A 101 -33.66 23.70 32.08
CA ARG A 101 -32.24 24.10 32.16
C ARG A 101 -31.33 22.87 32.15
N ALA A 102 -31.72 21.75 32.85
CA ALA A 102 -30.87 20.53 32.90
C ALA A 102 -30.88 19.82 31.54
N ALA A 103 -31.94 19.89 30.83
CA ALA A 103 -32.07 19.17 29.56
C ALA A 103 -31.40 19.96 28.41
N THR A 104 -31.25 21.31 28.65
CA THR A 104 -30.60 22.08 27.58
C THR A 104 -29.07 21.94 27.67
N ILE A 105 -28.49 21.93 26.54
CA ILE A 105 -27.02 21.75 26.50
C ILE A 105 -26.31 23.03 26.96
N HIS A 106 -25.25 22.79 27.75
CA HIS A 106 -24.48 23.95 28.27
C HIS A 106 -23.77 24.70 27.12
N PRO A 107 -23.68 26.06 27.19
CA PRO A 107 -23.08 26.88 26.12
C PRO A 107 -21.61 26.53 25.88
N ALA A 108 -20.88 25.91 26.86
CA ALA A 108 -19.47 25.56 26.64
C ALA A 108 -19.35 24.41 25.62
N VAL A 109 -20.33 23.57 25.62
CA VAL A 109 -20.28 22.45 24.66
C VAL A 109 -20.57 22.96 23.24
N VAL A 110 -21.49 23.89 23.15
CA VAL A 110 -21.78 24.48 21.81
C VAL A 110 -20.54 25.20 21.29
N ALA A 111 -19.81 25.90 22.19
CA ALA A 111 -18.59 26.62 21.76
C ALA A 111 -17.48 25.63 21.38
N ALA A 112 -17.36 24.54 22.11
CA ALA A 112 -16.32 23.54 21.77
C ALA A 112 -16.59 22.93 20.39
N ASN A 113 -17.83 22.63 20.10
CA ASN A 113 -18.15 22.07 18.77
C ASN A 113 -17.75 23.04 17.64
N ARG A 114 -18.03 24.37 17.92
CA ARG A 114 -17.73 25.35 16.84
C ARG A 114 -16.22 25.55 16.68
N SER A 115 -15.49 25.48 17.79
CA SER A 115 -14.02 25.62 17.71
C SER A 115 -13.41 24.41 17.00
N GLU A 116 -14.02 23.21 17.19
CA GLU A 116 -13.54 22.01 16.47
C GLU A 116 -13.81 22.13 14.97
N LEU A 117 -14.97 22.63 14.65
CA LEU A 117 -15.29 22.82 13.22
C LEU A 117 -14.28 23.75 12.54
N VAL A 118 -14.00 24.86 13.19
CA VAL A 118 -13.05 25.83 12.59
C VAL A 118 -11.67 25.17 12.43
N SER A 119 -11.17 24.37 13.46
CA SER A 119 -9.85 23.71 13.35
C SER A 119 -9.84 22.71 12.17
N LEU A 120 -10.94 22.01 11.94
CA LEU A 120 -11.01 21.00 10.87
C LEU A 120 -11.06 21.68 9.50
N VAL A 121 -11.76 22.80 9.47
CA VAL A 121 -11.87 23.50 8.17
C VAL A 121 -10.51 24.12 7.81
N VAL A 122 -9.84 24.66 8.84
CA VAL A 122 -8.56 25.34 8.54
C VAL A 122 -7.51 24.30 8.11
N SER A 123 -7.64 23.03 8.56
CA SER A 123 -6.62 22.01 8.20
C SER A 123 -7.10 21.19 7.00
N ASN A 124 -8.18 21.60 6.23
CA ASN A 124 -8.74 20.76 5.14
C ASN A 124 -8.17 21.22 3.79
N LEU A 125 -6.84 21.36 3.69
CA LEU A 125 -6.19 21.88 2.45
C LEU A 125 -6.39 20.91 1.29
N PHE A 126 -6.54 19.62 1.59
CA PHE A 126 -6.64 18.65 0.48
C PHE A 126 -8.01 17.98 0.53
N GLY A 127 -8.88 18.43 1.39
CA GLY A 127 -10.25 17.87 1.41
C GLY A 127 -10.34 16.58 2.23
N GLN A 128 -9.40 16.18 2.97
CA GLN A 128 -9.37 14.87 3.68
C GLN A 128 -10.20 14.93 4.96
N ASN A 129 -10.45 16.24 5.37
CA ASN A 129 -11.22 16.33 6.63
C ASN A 129 -12.71 16.50 6.35
N ALA A 130 -13.14 16.19 5.03
CA ALA A 130 -14.56 16.45 4.68
C ALA A 130 -15.49 15.57 5.53
N PRO A 131 -15.16 14.28 5.82
CA PRO A 131 -16.06 13.49 6.67
C PRO A 131 -16.06 13.98 8.13
N ALA A 132 -14.95 14.42 8.67
CA ALA A 132 -14.89 14.93 10.07
C ALA A 132 -15.64 16.26 10.20
N ILE A 133 -15.62 17.08 9.17
CA ILE A 133 -16.38 18.35 9.19
C ILE A 133 -17.89 18.04 9.16
N ALA A 134 -18.28 17.03 8.26
CA ALA A 134 -19.70 16.64 8.24
C ALA A 134 -20.14 16.08 9.61
N ALA A 135 -19.26 15.34 10.30
CA ALA A 135 -19.60 14.81 11.64
C ALA A 135 -19.74 15.94 12.66
N ALA A 136 -18.82 16.95 12.66
CA ALA A 136 -18.93 18.09 13.59
C ALA A 136 -20.23 18.88 13.34
N GLU A 137 -20.61 19.02 12.02
CA GLU A 137 -21.85 19.74 11.70
C GLU A 137 -23.07 18.91 12.14
N ALA A 138 -23.01 17.58 11.95
CA ALA A 138 -24.11 16.73 12.46
C ALA A 138 -24.23 16.84 13.98
N GLY A 139 -23.03 16.85 14.67
CA GLY A 139 -23.09 17.05 16.14
C GLY A 139 -23.76 18.38 16.52
N TYR A 140 -23.49 19.41 15.82
CA TYR A 140 -24.12 20.72 16.11
C TYR A 140 -25.64 20.65 15.91
N GLU A 141 -26.08 19.94 14.81
CA GLU A 141 -27.53 19.84 14.57
C GLU A 141 -28.21 19.03 15.69
N GLU A 142 -27.50 18.05 16.27
CA GLU A 142 -28.05 17.31 17.42
C GLU A 142 -28.20 18.22 18.65
N ILE A 143 -27.14 19.06 18.83
CA ILE A 143 -27.25 20.00 19.96
C ILE A 143 -28.45 20.93 19.73
N TRP A 144 -28.63 21.36 18.45
CA TRP A 144 -29.76 22.26 18.14
C TRP A 144 -31.09 21.56 18.38
N ALA A 145 -31.26 20.37 17.98
CA ALA A 145 -32.52 19.62 18.15
C ALA A 145 -32.82 19.38 19.63
N GLN A 146 -31.79 19.02 20.37
CA GLN A 146 -32.02 18.79 21.81
C GLN A 146 -32.48 20.07 22.52
N ASP A 147 -31.80 21.23 22.22
CA ASP A 147 -32.21 22.50 22.87
C ASP A 147 -33.64 22.87 22.47
N VAL A 148 -34.03 22.63 21.19
CA VAL A 148 -35.40 22.96 20.75
C VAL A 148 -36.40 22.06 21.50
N ALA A 149 -36.11 20.79 21.60
CA ALA A 149 -37.00 19.88 22.33
C ALA A 149 -37.15 20.30 23.79
N ALA A 150 -36.00 20.67 24.43
CA ALA A 150 -36.08 21.09 25.86
C ALA A 150 -36.91 22.37 26.00
N MET A 151 -36.76 23.33 25.10
CA MET A 151 -37.45 24.63 25.27
C MET A 151 -38.92 24.52 24.85
N SER A 152 -39.18 23.66 23.86
CA SER A 152 -40.61 23.45 23.52
C SER A 152 -41.35 22.77 24.67
N GLY A 153 -40.62 21.79 25.31
CA GLY A 153 -41.20 21.18 26.54
C GLY A 153 -41.42 22.21 27.65
N TYR A 154 -40.42 23.05 27.84
CA TYR A 154 -40.55 24.11 28.86
C TYR A 154 -41.79 24.98 28.59
N TYR A 155 -42.03 25.41 27.31
CA TYR A 155 -43.17 26.30 26.99
C TYR A 155 -44.49 25.56 27.19
N ALA A 156 -44.57 24.34 26.72
CA ALA A 156 -45.84 23.59 26.84
C ALA A 156 -46.24 23.38 28.30
N GLN A 157 -45.23 22.99 29.07
CA GLN A 157 -45.57 22.71 30.49
C GLN A 157 -45.79 24.00 31.29
N ALA A 158 -44.99 25.04 31.03
CA ALA A 158 -45.18 26.31 31.74
C ALA A 158 -46.53 26.95 31.34
N SER A 159 -46.90 26.85 30.05
CA SER A 159 -48.17 27.46 29.60
C SER A 159 -49.36 26.68 30.18
N ALA A 160 -49.22 25.37 30.28
CA ALA A 160 -50.30 24.56 30.90
C ALA A 160 -50.50 24.94 32.37
N ALA A 161 -49.31 25.15 33.08
CA ALA A 161 -49.41 25.53 34.51
C ALA A 161 -50.11 26.89 34.67
N VAL A 162 -49.90 27.74 33.72
CA VAL A 162 -50.50 29.09 33.84
C VAL A 162 -51.98 29.02 33.40
N ALA A 163 -52.32 28.12 32.44
CA ALA A 163 -53.70 28.05 31.93
C ALA A 163 -54.65 27.53 33.02
N SER A 164 -54.07 26.88 34.03
CA SER A 164 -54.93 26.31 35.08
C SER A 164 -55.28 27.37 36.14
N LEU A 165 -54.67 28.54 36.03
CA LEU A 165 -55.02 29.61 36.99
C LEU A 165 -56.28 30.33 36.52
N SER A 166 -57.29 30.40 37.40
CA SER A 166 -58.55 31.09 37.04
C SER A 166 -58.50 32.57 37.46
N PRO A 167 -59.18 33.36 36.60
CA PRO A 167 -59.23 34.79 36.96
C PRO A 167 -59.98 35.02 38.28
N TRP A 168 -59.57 36.02 39.08
CA TRP A 168 -60.22 36.30 40.38
C TRP A 168 -61.66 36.81 40.16
N GLN A 169 -62.58 36.07 40.87
CA GLN A 169 -64.00 36.47 40.69
C GLN A 169 -64.36 37.60 41.66
N ALA A 170 -65.10 38.63 41.07
CA ALA A 170 -65.66 39.72 41.90
C ALA A 170 -66.87 39.20 42.72
N VAL A 171 -67.11 39.62 44.05
CA VAL A 171 -68.22 39.18 44.93
C VAL A 171 -69.56 39.37 44.20
N SER A 172 -70.15 38.36 43.39
CA SER A 172 -71.50 38.48 42.82
C SER A 172 -72.47 37.55 43.56
N ALA A 173 -73.57 38.07 44.32
CA ALA A 173 -74.89 37.69 44.87
C ALA A 173 -75.58 36.64 43.99
N VAL A 174 -75.63 35.33 44.30
CA VAL A 174 -76.18 34.06 43.76
C VAL A 174 -77.70 34.08 43.93
N SER A 175 -78.59 33.82 42.74
CA SER A 175 -79.85 33.12 42.44
C SER A 175 -79.58 31.66 42.03
N GLY A 176 -80.13 30.63 42.86
CA GLY A 176 -81.15 29.67 42.38
C GLY A 176 -80.89 28.28 42.97
N LEU A 177 -81.85 27.76 43.79
CA LEU A 177 -82.44 26.47 44.21
C LEU A 177 -83.37 25.93 43.11
N SER A 178 -83.21 24.60 42.59
CA SER A 178 -84.35 23.65 42.52
C SER A 178 -83.82 22.25 42.20
N ALA A 179 -84.27 21.18 43.04
CA ALA A 179 -85.30 20.18 43.44
C ALA A 179 -85.04 18.85 42.74
N GLY A 180 -84.79 17.75 43.49
CA GLY A 180 -85.30 16.46 44.01
C GLY A 180 -86.21 15.75 43.00
N ALA A 181 -85.86 14.51 42.42
CA ALA A 181 -86.92 13.52 42.10
C ALA A 181 -86.47 12.12 42.54
N LYS A 182 -87.31 11.38 43.34
CA LYS A 182 -87.52 10.02 43.84
C LYS A 182 -88.38 9.21 42.85
N GLY A 183 -88.04 7.86 42.36
CA GLY A 183 -88.43 6.72 41.50
C GLY A 183 -89.54 5.88 42.16
N ILE A 184 -90.54 5.11 41.22
CA ILE A 184 -91.76 4.29 41.25
C ILE A 184 -91.37 2.81 41.29
N TYR A 185 -92.11 1.92 42.33
CA TYR A 185 -91.93 0.47 42.49
C TYR A 185 -93.23 -0.25 42.14
N ILE A 186 -93.11 -1.42 41.07
CA ILE A 186 -94.29 -2.27 40.79
C ILE A 186 -93.98 -3.70 41.26
N TYR A 187 -94.97 -4.41 41.97
CA TYR A 187 -94.88 -5.76 42.58
C TYR A 187 -95.57 -6.79 41.68
N ILE A 188 -94.77 -7.95 41.36
CA ILE A 188 -95.40 -9.05 40.59
C ILE A 188 -95.39 -10.32 41.48
N PRO A 189 -96.45 -11.07 41.74
CA PRO A 189 -96.86 -12.00 42.80
C PRO A 189 -96.44 -13.45 42.49
N PHE A 190 -95.43 -13.75 41.44
CA PHE A 190 -95.09 -15.19 41.40
C PHE A 190 -93.58 -15.35 41.20
N LEU A 191 -92.71 -14.32 41.57
CA LEU A 191 -91.24 -14.50 41.57
C LEU A 191 -90.64 -13.74 42.74
N ASP A 192 -91.21 -13.89 44.07
CA ASP A 192 -90.68 -13.15 45.22
C ASP A 192 -89.52 -12.22 44.83
N GLY A 193 -89.71 -11.27 43.79
CA GLY A 193 -88.75 -10.13 43.61
C GLY A 193 -89.46 -8.94 42.98
N THR A 194 -89.42 -7.64 43.62
CA THR A 194 -89.72 -6.27 43.17
C THR A 194 -88.78 -5.85 42.02
N ILE A 195 -89.34 -5.53 40.69
CA ILE A 195 -88.52 -4.83 39.68
C ILE A 195 -88.37 -3.35 40.10
N ASN A 196 -87.20 -3.00 40.64
CA ASN A 196 -86.75 -1.62 40.92
C ASN A 196 -86.32 -0.92 39.64
N LEU A 197 -87.20 -0.11 39.06
CA LEU A 197 -86.75 0.68 37.88
C LEU A 197 -85.99 1.93 38.34
N THR A 198 -85.11 1.75 39.33
CA THR A 198 -84.15 2.83 39.61
C THR A 198 -83.07 2.85 38.52
N LEU A 199 -82.98 3.92 37.76
CA LEU A 199 -81.81 4.09 36.87
C LEU A 199 -80.59 3.33 37.39
N GLY A 200 -80.38 1.96 36.89
CA GLY A 200 -79.11 1.26 37.17
C GLY A 200 -79.34 -0.23 37.46
N ASN A 201 -80.52 -0.82 37.12
CA ASN A 201 -80.54 -2.27 37.42
C ASN A 201 -81.24 -3.03 36.30
N VAL A 202 -81.35 -2.67 34.87
CA VAL A 202 -81.31 -3.37 33.56
C VAL A 202 -79.95 -3.04 32.89
N GLY A 203 -78.62 -3.75 32.91
CA GLY A 203 -77.33 -3.41 32.24
C GLY A 203 -77.54 -2.62 30.94
N LEU A 204 -78.45 -1.81 30.58
CA LEU A 204 -78.70 -0.83 29.49
C LEU A 204 -78.77 0.59 30.05
N SER A 205 -77.47 1.30 29.68
CA SER A 205 -77.44 2.73 30.08
C SER A 205 -77.72 3.62 28.86
N PRO A 206 -78.77 4.07 28.66
CA PRO A 206 -79.28 5.13 27.77
C PRO A 206 -79.13 6.52 28.41
N GLY A 207 -78.13 7.62 27.46
CA GLY A 207 -77.96 9.10 27.68
C GLY A 207 -77.31 9.75 26.48
N VAL A 208 -77.30 11.31 26.16
CA VAL A 208 -76.33 12.12 25.40
C VAL A 208 -74.92 11.93 25.98
N GLY A 209 -73.59 11.21 24.87
CA GLY A 209 -72.94 10.94 26.20
C GLY A 209 -73.57 9.72 26.89
N ASN A 210 -74.24 8.72 25.81
CA ASN A 210 -74.40 7.33 26.32
C ASN A 210 -73.95 6.29 25.27
N ILE A 211 -73.39 4.90 24.77
CA ILE A 211 -74.46 3.93 24.53
C ILE A 211 -73.84 2.54 24.29
N GLY A 212 -74.21 1.30 25.54
CA GLY A 212 -74.50 -0.03 26.11
C GLY A 212 -74.05 -1.16 25.18
N ASN A 213 -73.89 -2.57 25.78
CA ASN A 213 -73.02 -3.56 25.09
C ASN A 213 -73.02 -3.33 23.57
N LEU A 214 -73.52 -2.78 23.54
CA LEU A 214 -74.65 -2.00 22.95
C LEU A 214 -74.88 -0.74 23.78
N ASN A 215 -73.89 -0.06 23.81
CA ASN A 215 -73.67 1.20 24.50
C ASN A 215 -73.89 2.38 23.56
N LEU A 216 -74.69 3.16 24.76
CA LEU A 216 -75.43 4.23 24.09
C LEU A 216 -75.32 5.54 24.86
N GLY A 217 -74.13 6.54 24.07
CA GLY A 217 -74.21 8.04 24.22
C GLY A 217 -73.05 8.69 23.46
N SER A 218 -73.65 10.32 22.48
CA SER A 218 -72.90 11.46 21.92
C SER A 218 -71.80 11.94 22.89
N GLY A 219 -70.34 11.62 21.88
CA GLY A 219 -69.31 10.80 22.55
C GLY A 219 -69.79 9.36 22.83
N ASN A 220 -71.02 8.57 21.96
CA ASN A 220 -71.11 7.16 22.45
C ASN A 220 -69.87 6.36 22.05
N VAL A 221 -70.24 5.88 22.77
CA VAL A 221 -69.19 5.11 23.48
C VAL A 221 -69.75 3.73 23.78
N GLY A 222 -69.88 2.76 22.52
CA GLY A 222 -70.03 1.44 23.20
C GLY A 222 -70.29 0.33 22.17
N ASP A 223 -69.88 -1.14 22.27
CA ASP A 223 -69.65 -2.30 21.39
C ASP A 223 -70.69 -2.33 20.25
N PHE A 224 -70.15 -2.69 19.04
CA PHE A 224 -71.43 -1.96 18.74
C PHE A 224 -71.58 -0.76 19.68
N ASN A 225 -70.28 0.66 19.95
CA ASN A 225 -69.77 0.86 21.34
C ASN A 225 -68.35 1.47 21.32
N LEU A 226 -68.60 1.98 21.74
CA LEU A 226 -68.68 3.10 20.78
C LEU A 226 -69.01 4.39 21.54
N GLY A 227 -67.38 5.03 21.64
CA GLY A 227 -67.64 6.44 21.95
C GLY A 227 -66.39 7.16 22.42
N THR A 228 -65.20 8.74 22.80
CA THR A 228 -65.96 9.97 22.43
C THR A 228 -65.59 10.42 21.03
N GLY A 229 -65.47 11.04 19.62
CA GLY A 229 -66.92 11.37 19.60
C GLY A 229 -67.74 10.27 18.93
N ASN A 230 -67.13 8.95 19.24
CA ASN A 230 -68.28 8.05 19.02
C ASN A 230 -69.17 8.54 17.88
N PHE A 231 -69.31 7.57 17.51
CA PHE A 231 -69.71 7.09 16.18
C PHE A 231 -69.05 5.74 15.89
N GLY A 232 -69.65 4.46 15.27
CA GLY A 232 -69.82 3.02 15.61
C GLY A 232 -69.48 2.13 14.44
N THR A 233 -69.15 0.69 13.89
CA THR A 233 -69.20 -0.58 14.64
C THR A 233 -67.84 -1.29 14.52
N LEU A 234 -66.72 -2.15 15.36
CA LEU A 234 -67.78 -2.13 16.39
C LEU A 234 -67.28 -1.47 17.67
N ASN A 235 -66.24 0.48 17.77
CA ASN A 235 -65.97 -0.68 18.68
C ASN A 235 -64.46 -0.88 18.84
N LEU A 236 -63.97 -0.22 19.73
CA LEU A 236 -63.06 0.10 20.84
C LEU A 236 -61.89 0.91 20.31
N GLY A 237 -61.75 2.32 20.17
CA GLY A 237 -60.86 3.50 20.20
C GLY A 237 -61.63 4.74 19.71
N SER A 238 -61.43 6.27 20.16
CA SER A 238 -62.09 7.59 20.01
C SER A 238 -61.85 8.18 18.62
N GLY A 239 -63.06 8.68 17.79
CA GLY A 239 -62.90 9.55 16.59
C GLY A 239 -62.93 8.70 15.30
N ASN A 240 -63.48 7.24 15.48
CA ASN A 240 -63.57 6.47 14.22
C ASN A 240 -64.92 6.73 13.53
N GLY A 241 -64.90 7.22 12.17
CA GLY A 241 -66.16 7.62 11.50
C GLY A 241 -66.08 7.34 9.99
N SER A 242 -67.25 7.18 9.33
CA SER A 242 -67.45 6.78 7.91
C SER A 242 -67.67 8.01 7.04
N SER A 243 -67.24 9.37 7.47
CA SER A 243 -67.52 10.34 6.38
C SER A 243 -66.82 11.66 6.68
N GLY A 244 -65.65 11.92 6.15
CA GLY A 244 -65.22 13.31 5.85
C GLY A 244 -66.34 14.12 5.18
N LYS A 245 -67.72 14.16 5.65
CA LYS A 245 -68.73 15.18 5.27
C LYS A 245 -70.11 14.74 5.80
N GLY A 246 -70.43 14.95 7.08
CA GLY A 246 -71.72 15.33 7.69
C GLY A 246 -72.92 14.75 6.94
N ASP A 247 -72.95 13.49 6.26
CA ASP A 247 -74.32 13.09 5.84
C ASP A 247 -74.67 11.74 6.49
N SER A 248 -75.24 11.62 7.71
CA SER A 248 -76.01 10.68 8.55
C SER A 248 -77.00 9.86 7.71
N ALA A 249 -76.80 9.75 6.27
CA ALA A 249 -77.83 8.88 5.66
C ALA A 249 -77.18 7.89 4.70
N ALA A 250 -75.85 7.47 4.87
CA ALA A 250 -75.48 6.35 3.97
C ALA A 250 -74.79 5.25 4.78
N GLN A 251 -75.57 4.72 5.82
CA GLN A 251 -75.32 3.46 6.56
C GLN A 251 -74.92 2.34 5.59
N VAL A 252 -73.65 2.42 5.01
CA VAL A 252 -73.19 1.14 4.44
C VAL A 252 -72.70 0.24 5.60
N PRO A 253 -73.37 -0.87 5.94
CA PRO A 253 -73.05 -1.97 6.86
C PRO A 253 -71.66 -2.56 6.59
N GLY A 254 -70.51 -1.87 7.07
CA GLY A 254 -69.30 -2.71 7.11
C GLY A 254 -68.11 -1.89 7.63
N SER A 255 -68.15 -0.98 8.70
CA SER A 255 -66.92 -0.25 9.13
C SER A 255 -66.23 -1.02 10.27
N PHE A 256 -65.55 -2.12 10.00
CA PHE A 256 -64.69 -2.73 11.04
C PHE A 256 -63.38 -1.96 11.16
N ASN A 257 -63.38 -0.95 12.15
CA ASN A 257 -62.07 -0.31 12.43
C ASN A 257 -61.57 -0.69 13.83
N LEU A 258 -60.25 -1.13 13.93
CA LEU A 258 -59.58 -1.36 15.22
C LEU A 258 -58.52 -0.28 15.49
N GLY A 259 -58.70 0.63 16.76
CA GLY A 259 -57.79 1.76 17.09
C GLY A 259 -58.55 3.09 17.02
N SER A 260 -57.83 4.39 17.27
CA SER A 260 -58.55 5.69 17.38
C SER A 260 -58.26 6.55 16.15
N GLY A 261 -59.38 7.51 15.75
CA GLY A 261 -59.13 8.61 14.78
C GLY A 261 -59.13 8.10 13.34
N ASN A 262 -59.80 6.88 13.19
CA ASN A 262 -59.88 6.40 11.80
C ASN A 262 -61.15 6.92 11.11
N ILE A 263 -60.98 7.50 9.76
CA ILE A 263 -62.11 7.90 8.90
C ILE A 263 -62.12 7.01 7.66
N GLY A 264 -63.20 6.08 7.51
CA GLY A 264 -63.34 5.04 6.47
C GLY A 264 -63.61 3.67 7.09
N SER A 265 -63.44 2.47 6.23
CA SER A 265 -63.83 1.14 6.72
C SER A 265 -62.64 0.18 6.69
N TYR A 266 -62.67 -0.87 7.72
CA TYR A 266 -61.75 -2.03 7.77
C TYR A 266 -60.31 -1.57 7.98
N ASN A 267 -60.16 -0.52 8.85
CA ASN A 267 -58.78 -0.12 9.22
C ASN A 267 -58.35 -0.74 10.55
N LEU A 268 -57.09 -1.30 10.56
CA LEU A 268 -56.45 -1.77 11.80
C LEU A 268 -55.30 -0.84 12.20
N GLY A 269 -55.36 -0.14 13.47
CA GLY A 269 -54.40 0.89 13.93
C GLY A 269 -55.07 2.27 14.07
N SER A 270 -54.27 3.45 14.30
CA SER A 270 -54.89 4.75 14.64
C SER A 270 -54.56 5.78 13.57
N GLY A 271 -55.59 6.83 13.35
CA GLY A 271 -55.30 8.06 12.58
C GLY A 271 -55.32 7.77 11.07
N ASN A 272 -56.15 6.72 10.69
CA ASN A 272 -56.18 6.44 9.23
C ASN A 272 -57.37 7.15 8.58
N LEU A 273 -57.04 7.80 7.29
CA LEU A 273 -58.10 8.36 6.43
C LEU A 273 -58.19 7.55 5.13
N GLY A 274 -59.33 6.76 4.91
CA GLY A 274 -59.53 5.83 3.77
C GLY A 274 -59.92 4.43 4.26
N ASN A 275 -59.89 3.38 3.28
CA ASN A 275 -60.41 2.04 3.61
C ASN A 275 -59.29 1.00 3.57
N PHE A 276 -59.39 -0.11 4.48
CA PHE A 276 -58.56 -1.33 4.47
C PHE A 276 -57.08 -1.00 4.72
N ASN A 277 -56.85 -0.08 5.68
CA ASN A 277 -55.43 0.20 6.03
C ASN A 277 -55.01 -0.60 7.27
N LEU A 278 -53.70 -1.08 7.19
CA LEU A 278 -53.14 -1.79 8.36
C LEU A 278 -52.05 -0.96 9.04
N SER A 279 -52.15 -0.62 10.31
CA SER A 279 -51.25 0.16 11.20
C SER A 279 -51.71 1.61 11.30
N SER A 280 -50.78 2.68 11.47
CA SER A 280 -51.33 4.01 11.86
C SER A 280 -50.86 5.07 10.86
N GLY A 281 -51.80 6.22 10.74
CA GLY A 281 -51.37 7.49 10.12
C GLY A 281 -51.40 7.41 8.59
N ASN A 282 -52.30 6.54 8.07
CA ASN A 282 -52.33 6.44 6.59
C ASN A 282 -53.45 7.32 6.02
N LEU A 283 -53.11 8.03 4.81
CA LEU A 283 -54.09 8.78 4.01
C LEU A 283 -54.25 8.08 2.65
N GLY A 284 -55.48 7.50 2.31
CA GLY A 284 -55.79 6.69 1.10
C GLY A 284 -56.21 5.26 1.47
N ASN A 285 -56.34 4.33 0.44
CA ASN A 285 -56.91 2.99 0.69
C ASN A 285 -55.84 1.90 0.53
N LEU A 286 -56.05 0.73 1.27
CA LEU A 286 -55.29 -0.54 1.13
C LEU A 286 -53.79 -0.31 1.38
N ASN A 287 -53.46 0.40 2.44
CA ASN A 287 -52.02 0.55 2.79
C ASN A 287 -51.65 -0.43 3.91
N LEU A 288 -50.47 -1.17 3.69
CA LEU A 288 -49.88 -2.02 4.74
C LEU A 288 -48.58 -1.40 5.27
N GLY A 289 -48.58 -0.80 6.50
CA GLY A 289 -47.46 -0.06 7.14
C GLY A 289 -47.94 1.31 7.63
N SER A 290 -47.02 2.16 8.23
CA SER A 290 -47.47 3.41 8.89
C SER A 290 -47.03 4.62 8.06
N GLY A 291 -47.95 5.69 8.13
CA GLY A 291 -47.55 7.04 7.66
C GLY A 291 -47.55 7.11 6.12
N ASN A 292 -48.46 6.38 5.49
CA ASN A 292 -48.48 6.49 4.01
C ASN A 292 -49.55 7.49 3.55
N THR A 293 -49.20 8.34 2.48
CA THR A 293 -50.17 9.17 1.76
C THR A 293 -50.33 8.63 0.33
N GLY A 294 -51.52 8.23 -0.14
CA GLY A 294 -51.85 7.52 -1.40
C GLY A 294 -52.37 6.10 -1.11
N SER A 295 -52.61 5.30 -2.19
CA SER A 295 -53.29 4.00 -2.00
C SER A 295 -52.38 2.84 -2.41
N THR A 296 -52.59 1.65 -1.79
CA THR A 296 -51.99 0.34 -2.13
C THR A 296 -50.47 0.37 -1.89
N ASN A 297 -50.08 0.94 -0.76
CA ASN A 297 -48.64 0.92 -0.42
C ASN A 297 -48.33 -0.18 0.59
N PHE A 298 -47.24 -0.97 0.29
CA PHE A 298 -46.69 -1.95 1.25
C PHE A 298 -45.35 -1.43 1.83
N GLY A 299 -45.27 -1.13 3.14
CA GLY A 299 -44.13 -0.48 3.84
C GLY A 299 -44.53 0.87 4.45
N SER A 300 -43.58 1.62 5.09
CA SER A 300 -43.97 2.83 5.85
C SER A 300 -43.37 4.08 5.18
N GLY A 301 -44.15 5.22 5.36
CA GLY A 301 -43.62 6.56 5.03
C GLY A 301 -43.64 6.80 3.50
N ASN A 302 -44.60 6.20 2.81
CA ASN A 302 -44.62 6.45 1.36
C ASN A 302 -45.60 7.59 1.03
N ALA A 303 -45.18 8.48 0.07
CA ALA A 303 -46.07 9.49 -0.54
C ALA A 303 -46.31 9.16 -2.02
N GLY A 304 -47.51 8.85 -2.46
CA GLY A 304 -47.92 8.32 -3.77
C GLY A 304 -48.54 6.91 -3.64
N SER A 305 -48.91 6.27 -4.83
CA SER A 305 -49.67 5.02 -4.76
C SER A 305 -48.86 3.86 -5.34
N ASN A 306 -49.18 2.64 -4.88
CA ASN A 306 -48.67 1.35 -5.41
C ASN A 306 -47.17 1.20 -5.17
N ASN A 307 -46.72 1.63 -3.99
CA ASN A 307 -45.28 1.45 -3.68
C ASN A 307 -45.09 0.23 -2.78
N ILE A 308 -43.99 -0.55 -3.06
CA ILE A 308 -43.51 -1.63 -2.16
C ILE A 308 -42.15 -1.23 -1.57
N GLY A 309 -42.02 -1.24 -0.20
CA GLY A 309 -40.84 -0.73 0.53
C GLY A 309 -41.16 0.56 1.31
N SER A 310 -40.11 1.21 1.91
CA SER A 310 -40.40 2.36 2.78
C SER A 310 -39.73 3.63 2.23
N GLY A 311 -40.44 4.80 2.57
CA GLY A 311 -39.82 6.12 2.32
C GLY A 311 -39.84 6.48 0.83
N ASN A 312 -40.83 5.99 0.09
CA ASN A 312 -40.85 6.37 -1.33
C ASN A 312 -41.76 7.57 -1.56
N THR A 313 -41.34 8.49 -2.50
CA THR A 313 -42.18 9.59 -3.00
C THR A 313 -42.44 9.38 -4.50
N GLY A 314 -43.70 9.33 -5.01
CA GLY A 314 -44.14 8.98 -6.37
C GLY A 314 -44.89 7.64 -6.40
N ASN A 315 -45.22 7.10 -7.68
CA ASN A 315 -46.05 5.90 -7.80
C ASN A 315 -45.24 4.72 -8.35
N LEU A 316 -45.68 3.51 -7.98
CA LEU A 316 -45.21 2.22 -8.55
C LEU A 316 -43.72 2.03 -8.28
N ASN A 317 -43.26 2.43 -7.09
CA ASN A 317 -41.84 2.15 -6.74
C ASN A 317 -41.75 0.83 -5.97
N GLN A 318 -40.73 0.01 -6.44
CA GLN A 318 -40.40 -1.23 -5.69
C GLN A 318 -39.00 -1.14 -5.09
N GLY A 319 -38.87 -1.17 -3.74
CA GLY A 319 -37.65 -0.89 -2.95
C GLY A 319 -37.81 0.36 -2.07
N SER A 320 -36.76 0.76 -1.36
CA SER A 320 -36.95 1.84 -0.36
C SER A 320 -36.16 3.08 -0.80
N GLY A 321 -36.78 4.29 -0.41
CA GLY A 321 -36.05 5.57 -0.51
C GLY A 321 -36.06 6.09 -1.95
N ASN A 322 -37.04 5.66 -2.72
CA ASN A 322 -37.07 6.21 -4.10
C ASN A 322 -37.91 7.49 -4.18
N THR A 323 -37.41 8.44 -5.03
CA THR A 323 -38.16 9.66 -5.37
C THR A 323 -38.43 9.67 -6.88
N GLY A 324 -39.67 9.79 -7.37
CA GLY A 324 -40.16 9.64 -8.75
C GLY A 324 -41.03 8.39 -8.91
N ASP A 325 -41.30 8.00 -10.25
CA ASP A 325 -42.28 6.91 -10.48
C ASP A 325 -41.57 5.69 -11.08
N ALA A 326 -42.12 4.51 -10.79
CA ALA A 326 -41.80 3.21 -11.42
C ALA A 326 -40.31 2.87 -11.27
N ASN A 327 -39.79 3.14 -10.05
CA ASN A 327 -38.38 2.72 -9.83
C ASN A 327 -38.33 1.34 -9.15
N PHE A 328 -37.39 0.52 -9.69
CA PHE A 328 -37.11 -0.79 -9.06
C PHE A 328 -35.70 -0.79 -8.45
N GLY A 329 -35.60 -0.88 -7.10
CA GLY A 329 -34.32 -0.85 -6.36
C GLY A 329 -34.34 0.20 -5.24
N LEU A 330 -33.09 0.61 -4.77
CA LEU A 330 -33.05 1.48 -3.57
C LEU A 330 -32.47 2.84 -3.95
N GLY A 331 -33.18 3.87 -3.38
CA GLY A 331 -32.55 5.22 -3.35
C GLY A 331 -32.46 5.82 -4.76
N ASN A 332 -33.42 5.54 -5.57
CA ASN A 332 -33.37 6.19 -6.89
C ASN A 332 -34.14 7.51 -6.88
N THR A 333 -33.58 8.50 -7.65
CA THR A 333 -34.28 9.77 -7.90
C THR A 333 -34.53 9.92 -9.40
N GLY A 334 -35.77 10.11 -9.84
CA GLY A 334 -36.23 10.14 -11.25
C GLY A 334 -37.22 8.99 -11.53
N THR A 335 -37.50 8.73 -12.89
CA THR A 335 -38.58 7.79 -13.23
C THR A 335 -38.00 6.60 -14.02
N GLY A 336 -38.45 5.41 -13.67
CA GLY A 336 -38.20 4.22 -14.50
C GLY A 336 -36.78 3.67 -14.31
N ASN A 337 -36.21 3.86 -13.13
CA ASN A 337 -34.84 3.30 -12.95
C ASN A 337 -34.91 1.87 -12.40
N VAL A 338 -34.07 1.01 -12.96
CA VAL A 338 -33.86 -0.35 -12.40
C VAL A 338 -32.44 -0.46 -11.84
N GLY A 339 -32.31 -0.78 -10.53
CA GLY A 339 -31.03 -0.80 -9.78
C GLY A 339 -31.05 0.20 -8.62
N SER A 340 -29.82 0.53 -8.10
CA SER A 340 -29.81 1.38 -6.88
C SER A 340 -28.96 2.63 -7.12
N GLY A 341 -29.46 3.75 -6.48
CA GLY A 341 -28.62 4.96 -6.35
C GLY A 341 -28.58 5.74 -7.68
N ASN A 342 -29.56 5.56 -8.50
CA ASN A 342 -29.53 6.35 -9.74
C ASN A 342 -30.22 7.70 -9.55
N THR A 343 -29.59 8.75 -10.17
CA THR A 343 -30.22 10.08 -10.28
C THR A 343 -30.45 10.41 -11.75
N GLY A 344 -31.67 10.60 -12.21
CA GLY A 344 -32.16 10.71 -13.60
C GLY A 344 -33.18 9.61 -13.93
N SER A 345 -33.55 9.51 -15.30
CA SER A 345 -34.66 8.60 -15.65
C SER A 345 -34.16 7.50 -16.59
N ALA A 346 -34.83 6.33 -16.46
CA ALA A 346 -34.68 5.18 -17.37
C ALA A 346 -33.27 4.60 -17.31
N ASN A 347 -32.68 4.57 -16.09
CA ASN A 347 -31.34 3.93 -15.97
C ASN A 347 -31.48 2.46 -15.57
N PHE A 348 -30.69 1.65 -16.22
CA PHE A 348 -30.53 0.24 -15.81
C PHE A 348 -29.14 -0.02 -15.26
N GLY A 349 -29.07 -0.43 -13.97
CA GLY A 349 -27.80 -0.59 -13.22
C GLY A 349 -27.76 0.29 -11.97
N GLY A 350 -26.45 0.71 -11.49
CA GLY A 350 -26.37 1.42 -10.19
C GLY A 350 -25.46 2.64 -10.28
N GLY A 351 -25.88 3.71 -9.54
CA GLY A 351 -25.00 4.87 -9.32
C GLY A 351 -24.90 5.75 -10.59
N ASN A 352 -25.88 5.68 -11.40
CA ASN A 352 -25.79 6.55 -12.59
C ASN A 352 -26.37 7.94 -12.32
N LEU A 353 -25.62 8.94 -12.85
CA LEU A 353 -26.11 10.33 -12.83
C LEU A 353 -26.39 10.78 -14.26
N GLY A 354 -27.68 11.04 -14.62
CA GLY A 354 -28.18 11.32 -15.99
C GLY A 354 -29.27 10.33 -16.39
N ASN A 355 -29.68 10.39 -17.79
CA ASN A 355 -30.83 9.57 -18.24
C ASN A 355 -30.37 8.45 -19.18
N ALA A 356 -31.12 7.30 -19.09
CA ALA A 356 -31.04 6.18 -20.05
C ALA A 356 -29.64 5.55 -20.07
N ASN A 357 -29.03 5.50 -18.89
CA ASN A 357 -27.73 4.78 -18.85
C ASN A 357 -27.93 3.31 -18.51
N ILE A 358 -27.15 2.46 -19.19
CA ILE A 358 -27.08 1.03 -18.83
C ILE A 358 -25.68 0.72 -18.30
N GLY A 359 -25.57 0.30 -16.99
CA GLY A 359 -24.28 -0.03 -16.35
C GLY A 359 -24.15 0.66 -14.98
N TYR A 360 -22.82 0.88 -14.57
CA TYR A 360 -22.60 1.41 -13.20
C TYR A 360 -21.72 2.65 -13.26
N GLY A 361 -22.25 3.73 -12.49
CA GLY A 361 -21.36 4.88 -12.21
C GLY A 361 -21.20 5.78 -13.44
N ASN A 362 -22.13 5.79 -14.33
CA ASN A 362 -21.99 6.69 -15.49
C ASN A 362 -22.50 8.10 -15.15
N LEU A 363 -21.65 9.05 -15.56
CA LEU A 363 -22.04 10.47 -15.48
C LEU A 363 -22.35 11.02 -16.87
N GLY A 364 -23.58 11.51 -17.14
CA GLY A 364 -24.13 11.89 -18.46
C GLY A 364 -25.28 10.97 -18.87
N SER A 365 -25.74 11.10 -20.25
CA SER A 365 -26.94 10.36 -20.68
C SER A 365 -26.60 9.39 -21.82
N ASN A 366 -27.36 8.23 -21.84
CA ASN A 366 -27.31 7.24 -22.93
C ASN A 366 -25.95 6.52 -22.97
N ASN A 367 -25.39 6.34 -21.78
CA ASN A 367 -24.10 5.58 -21.78
C ASN A 367 -24.38 4.10 -21.50
N ILE A 368 -23.66 3.26 -22.16
CA ILE A 368 -23.64 1.81 -21.85
C ILE A 368 -22.22 1.42 -21.39
N GLY A 369 -22.12 0.98 -20.09
CA GLY A 369 -20.79 0.55 -19.59
C GLY A 369 -20.57 1.03 -18.14
N LEU A 370 -19.18 1.17 -17.73
CA LEU A 370 -18.83 1.50 -16.33
C LEU A 370 -18.00 2.79 -16.30
N GLY A 371 -18.53 3.75 -15.47
CA GLY A 371 -17.69 4.92 -15.10
C GLY A 371 -17.48 5.85 -16.30
N ASN A 372 -18.37 5.90 -17.29
CA ASN A 372 -18.22 6.88 -18.37
C ASN A 372 -18.67 8.29 -17.94
N LYS A 373 -17.76 9.23 -18.30
CA LYS A 373 -18.11 10.65 -18.11
C LYS A 373 -18.38 11.28 -19.48
N GLY A 374 -19.57 11.92 -19.76
CA GLY A 374 -20.08 12.40 -21.06
C GLY A 374 -21.32 11.62 -21.49
N SER A 375 -21.87 11.88 -22.80
CA SER A 375 -23.12 11.26 -23.24
C SER A 375 -22.87 10.41 -24.49
N ASN A 376 -23.68 9.30 -24.57
CA ASN A 376 -23.66 8.40 -25.75
C ASN A 376 -22.35 7.64 -25.86
N ASN A 377 -21.84 7.24 -24.68
CA ASN A 377 -20.60 6.42 -24.73
C ASN A 377 -20.92 4.94 -24.53
N ILE A 378 -20.26 4.04 -25.16
CA ILE A 378 -20.30 2.59 -24.92
C ILE A 378 -18.89 2.10 -24.55
N GLY A 379 -18.70 1.78 -23.23
CA GLY A 379 -17.35 1.29 -22.86
C GLY A 379 -17.09 1.51 -21.36
N PHE A 380 -15.75 1.53 -20.94
CA PHE A 380 -15.33 1.66 -19.52
C PHE A 380 -14.43 2.88 -19.35
N GLY A 381 -14.91 3.84 -18.50
CA GLY A 381 -14.02 4.90 -18.01
C GLY A 381 -13.77 5.96 -19.09
N LEU A 382 -14.64 6.11 -20.13
CA LEU A 382 -14.46 7.12 -21.20
C LEU A 382 -14.85 8.52 -20.68
N THR A 383 -13.92 9.52 -21.05
CA THR A 383 -14.27 10.94 -20.79
C THR A 383 -14.53 11.64 -22.13
N GLY A 384 -15.77 12.28 -22.35
CA GLY A 384 -16.24 12.93 -23.60
C GLY A 384 -17.57 12.32 -24.07
N ASP A 385 -18.04 12.70 -25.39
CA ASP A 385 -19.36 12.23 -25.88
C ASP A 385 -19.17 11.33 -27.12
N HIS A 386 -20.03 10.25 -27.25
CA HIS A 386 -20.11 9.37 -28.44
C HIS A 386 -18.83 8.56 -28.61
N GLN A 387 -18.33 8.20 -27.47
CA GLN A 387 -17.09 7.39 -27.59
C GLN A 387 -17.43 5.91 -27.38
N ILE A 388 -16.85 5.01 -28.01
CA ILE A 388 -17.00 3.54 -27.80
C ILE A 388 -15.61 2.97 -27.48
N GLY A 389 -15.55 2.22 -26.27
CA GLY A 389 -14.25 1.55 -25.96
C GLY A 389 -13.91 1.70 -24.48
N ILE A 390 -12.59 1.53 -24.17
CA ILE A 390 -12.03 1.65 -22.80
C ILE A 390 -11.11 2.88 -22.77
N ASN A 391 -11.37 3.80 -21.80
CA ASN A 391 -10.39 4.89 -21.61
C ASN A 391 -9.01 4.36 -21.21
N PHE A 392 -8.14 4.28 -22.12
CA PHE A 392 -6.80 3.71 -21.89
C PHE A 392 -5.93 4.68 -21.07
N SER A 393 -6.37 6.01 -21.10
CA SER A 393 -5.59 6.99 -20.30
C SER A 393 -5.57 6.62 -18.82
N ALA A 394 -6.70 5.94 -18.37
CA ALA A 394 -6.70 5.51 -16.94
C ALA A 394 -5.81 4.28 -16.75
N LEU A 395 -5.38 3.64 -17.82
CA LEU A 395 -4.59 2.38 -17.63
C LEU A 395 -3.09 2.68 -17.59
N ASN A 396 -2.72 3.94 -17.74
CA ASN A 396 -1.31 4.35 -17.52
C ASN A 396 -1.22 5.29 -16.31
N SER A 397 -0.35 5.03 -15.30
CA SER A 397 -0.06 6.02 -14.23
C SER A 397 1.24 6.77 -14.52
N GLY A 398 1.31 8.08 -14.29
CA GLY A 398 2.46 8.95 -14.63
C GLY A 398 2.16 9.77 -15.89
N SER A 399 3.08 10.49 -16.38
CA SER A 399 2.80 11.46 -17.46
C SER A 399 3.50 11.02 -18.74
N ARG A 400 2.81 11.27 -19.94
CA ARG A 400 3.39 11.13 -21.30
C ARG A 400 3.71 9.68 -21.62
N ASN A 401 2.86 8.72 -20.98
CA ASN A 401 2.99 7.31 -21.41
C ASN A 401 2.14 7.05 -22.66
N LEU A 402 2.74 6.43 -23.65
CA LEU A 402 2.00 5.97 -24.85
C LEU A 402 1.88 4.44 -24.86
N GLY A 403 0.58 3.85 -24.89
CA GLY A 403 0.25 2.41 -24.78
C GLY A 403 -0.64 2.15 -23.56
N LEU A 404 -0.62 0.83 -23.00
CA LEU A 404 -1.52 0.44 -21.89
C LEU A 404 -0.70 -0.13 -20.73
N PHE A 405 -1.12 0.14 -19.49
CA PHE A 405 -0.59 -0.48 -18.25
C PHE A 405 0.87 -0.09 -18.03
N ASN A 406 1.16 1.20 -18.48
CA ASN A 406 2.49 1.72 -18.09
C ASN A 406 2.43 2.55 -16.81
N SER A 407 3.38 2.32 -15.92
CA SER A 407 3.52 3.15 -14.70
C SER A 407 4.86 3.91 -14.71
N GLY A 408 4.91 5.22 -14.28
CA GLY A 408 6.05 6.15 -14.42
C GLY A 408 5.83 7.13 -15.59
N ASP A 409 6.99 7.72 -16.14
CA ASP A 409 6.85 8.80 -17.14
C ASP A 409 7.55 8.38 -18.44
N ASP A 410 6.84 8.81 -19.62
CA ASP A 410 7.49 8.78 -20.95
C ASP A 410 7.72 7.33 -21.40
N ASN A 411 6.82 6.38 -20.95
CA ASN A 411 6.92 4.99 -21.46
C ASN A 411 6.07 4.82 -22.72
N ILE A 412 6.66 4.12 -23.69
CA ILE A 412 5.89 3.76 -24.91
C ILE A 412 5.80 2.23 -25.00
N GLY A 413 4.55 1.62 -25.01
CA GLY A 413 4.33 0.16 -25.14
C GLY A 413 3.37 -0.35 -24.06
N PHE A 414 3.59 -1.65 -23.52
CA PHE A 414 2.65 -2.29 -22.58
C PHE A 414 3.40 -2.76 -21.33
N PHE A 415 2.78 -2.44 -20.16
CA PHE A 415 3.20 -3.07 -18.88
C PHE A 415 4.60 -2.60 -18.50
N ASN A 416 5.00 -1.40 -19.01
CA ASN A 416 6.32 -0.90 -18.55
C ASN A 416 6.18 -0.13 -17.22
N SER A 417 7.22 -0.34 -16.33
CA SER A 417 7.31 0.43 -15.07
C SER A 417 8.64 1.18 -15.00
N GLY A 418 8.73 2.42 -14.39
CA GLY A 418 9.88 3.35 -14.45
C GLY A 418 9.70 4.40 -15.56
N ASP A 419 10.89 5.00 -16.07
CA ASP A 419 10.77 6.14 -17.01
C ASP A 419 11.51 5.82 -18.31
N GLY A 420 10.84 6.29 -19.46
CA GLY A 420 11.55 6.32 -20.77
C GLY A 420 11.65 4.92 -21.38
N ASN A 421 10.75 3.92 -20.88
CA ASN A 421 10.85 2.56 -21.46
C ASN A 421 10.04 2.49 -22.76
N TRP A 422 10.69 1.84 -23.83
CA TRP A 422 9.98 1.54 -25.09
C TRP A 422 9.93 0.02 -25.31
N GLY A 423 8.70 -0.61 -25.23
CA GLY A 423 8.53 -2.06 -25.44
C GLY A 423 7.55 -2.65 -24.44
N VAL A 424 7.83 -3.88 -24.01
CA VAL A 424 6.85 -4.59 -23.16
C VAL A 424 7.56 -5.10 -21.90
N ALA A 425 6.89 -4.77 -20.77
CA ALA A 425 7.26 -5.35 -19.46
C ALA A 425 8.69 -4.96 -19.07
N ASN A 426 9.05 -3.71 -19.48
CA ASN A 426 10.38 -3.22 -19.00
C ASN A 426 10.24 -2.46 -17.68
N SER A 427 11.27 -2.56 -16.80
CA SER A 427 11.29 -1.76 -15.56
C SER A 427 12.60 -0.97 -15.46
N GLY A 428 12.69 0.11 -14.67
CA GLY A 428 13.88 0.98 -14.53
C GLY A 428 13.86 2.12 -15.56
N GLN A 429 15.05 2.54 -16.05
CA GLN A 429 15.20 3.68 -16.97
C GLN A 429 15.59 3.16 -18.36
N GLY A 430 14.69 3.30 -19.26
CA GLY A 430 14.90 2.76 -20.62
C GLY A 430 15.82 3.65 -21.44
N VAL A 431 16.19 3.20 -22.70
CA VAL A 431 17.18 3.89 -23.59
C VAL A 431 16.42 4.73 -24.61
N GLY A 432 15.05 5.11 -24.12
CA GLY A 432 14.37 5.99 -25.09
C GLY A 432 13.97 5.22 -26.36
N PRO A 433 13.42 5.90 -27.55
CA PRO A 433 12.78 5.34 -28.75
C PRO A 433 13.74 4.49 -29.59
N LEU A 434 15.04 4.52 -29.25
CA LEU A 434 15.99 3.93 -30.22
C LEU A 434 16.13 2.42 -29.96
N SER A 435 15.25 1.75 -29.01
CA SER A 435 15.45 0.29 -28.84
C SER A 435 14.14 -0.33 -28.32
N LEU A 436 13.55 -1.32 -29.18
CA LEU A 436 12.40 -2.10 -28.68
C LEU A 436 12.87 -3.14 -27.65
N GLU A 437 12.39 -2.98 -26.44
CA GLU A 437 12.86 -3.83 -25.32
C GLU A 437 11.70 -4.70 -24.81
N PHE A 438 12.12 -5.94 -24.42
CA PHE A 438 11.15 -6.85 -23.78
C PHE A 438 11.72 -7.41 -22.48
N GLY A 439 11.04 -7.03 -21.40
CA GLY A 439 11.36 -7.67 -20.11
C GLY A 439 12.73 -7.22 -19.59
N THR A 440 13.21 -6.07 -20.03
CA THR A 440 14.52 -5.63 -19.49
C THR A 440 14.32 -4.81 -18.21
N SER A 441 15.27 -5.06 -17.21
CA SER A 441 15.27 -4.26 -15.95
C SER A 441 16.60 -3.54 -15.75
N GLY A 442 16.57 -2.36 -15.18
CA GLY A 442 17.83 -1.61 -14.96
C GLY A 442 17.90 -0.38 -15.87
N VAL A 443 19.05 0.13 -16.08
CA VAL A 443 19.19 1.45 -16.72
C VAL A 443 19.84 1.26 -18.10
N TRP A 444 19.15 1.62 -19.11
CA TRP A 444 19.68 1.83 -20.48
C TRP A 444 20.09 0.47 -21.09
N ASN A 445 19.29 -0.54 -20.72
CA ASN A 445 19.53 -1.82 -21.41
C ASN A 445 18.71 -1.88 -22.71
N THR A 446 19.31 -2.50 -23.76
CA THR A 446 18.55 -2.74 -25.01
C THR A 446 18.49 -4.24 -25.31
N GLY A 447 17.40 -4.78 -25.85
CA GLY A 447 17.23 -6.20 -26.22
C GLY A 447 16.17 -6.87 -25.35
N VAL A 448 16.39 -8.08 -24.90
CA VAL A 448 15.37 -8.87 -24.18
C VAL A 448 15.98 -9.40 -22.88
N GLY A 449 15.28 -9.07 -21.78
CA GLY A 449 15.52 -9.83 -20.51
C GLY A 449 16.85 -9.44 -19.88
N SER A 450 17.46 -8.28 -20.28
CA SER A 450 18.72 -7.92 -19.60
C SER A 450 18.45 -7.10 -18.33
N SER A 451 19.25 -7.32 -17.25
CA SER A 451 19.18 -6.50 -16.02
C SER A 451 20.52 -5.79 -15.77
N GLY A 452 20.51 -4.73 -14.98
CA GLY A 452 21.74 -3.94 -14.67
C GLY A 452 21.83 -2.69 -15.57
N THR A 453 23.06 -2.38 -16.07
CA THR A 453 23.24 -1.07 -16.72
C THR A 453 23.87 -1.28 -18.10
N LEU A 454 23.22 -0.76 -19.14
CA LEU A 454 23.79 -0.58 -20.49
C LEU A 454 24.17 -1.94 -21.08
N ASN A 455 23.35 -2.88 -20.87
CA ASN A 455 23.57 -4.18 -21.55
C ASN A 455 22.81 -4.20 -22.88
N THR A 456 23.45 -4.80 -23.91
CA THR A 456 22.75 -4.99 -25.19
C THR A 456 22.68 -6.48 -25.55
N GLY A 457 21.56 -6.97 -26.02
CA GLY A 457 21.38 -8.37 -26.44
C GLY A 457 20.33 -9.07 -25.57
N LEU A 458 20.57 -10.35 -25.20
CA LEU A 458 19.55 -11.19 -24.52
C LEU A 458 20.13 -11.73 -23.20
N GLY A 459 19.40 -11.33 -22.14
CA GLY A 459 19.57 -12.06 -20.85
C GLY A 459 20.91 -11.71 -20.20
N ASN A 460 21.47 -10.55 -20.57
CA ASN A 460 22.71 -10.22 -19.82
C ASN A 460 22.36 -9.62 -18.45
N SER A 461 23.13 -10.02 -17.41
CA SER A 461 23.02 -9.39 -16.07
C SER A 461 24.35 -8.73 -15.67
N GLY A 462 24.32 -7.59 -15.02
CA GLY A 462 25.50 -6.76 -14.66
C GLY A 462 25.56 -5.49 -15.51
N SER A 463 26.85 -5.13 -15.96
CA SER A 463 26.94 -3.80 -16.60
C SER A 463 27.80 -3.90 -17.86
N TYR A 464 27.38 -3.17 -18.97
CA TYR A 464 28.19 -2.86 -20.17
C TYR A 464 28.49 -4.14 -20.95
N SER A 465 27.57 -5.10 -20.90
CA SER A 465 27.83 -6.36 -21.64
C SER A 465 26.99 -6.38 -22.92
N SER A 466 27.59 -6.97 -23.96
CA SER A 466 26.83 -7.17 -25.22
C SER A 466 26.83 -8.65 -25.61
N GLY A 467 25.78 -9.17 -26.17
CA GLY A 467 25.62 -10.58 -26.60
C GLY A 467 24.50 -11.27 -25.81
N LEU A 468 24.73 -12.57 -25.41
CA LEU A 468 23.63 -13.35 -24.81
C LEU A 468 24.08 -13.96 -23.48
N PHE A 469 23.30 -13.71 -22.47
CA PHE A 469 23.36 -14.43 -21.19
C PHE A 469 24.74 -14.25 -20.55
N ASN A 470 25.31 -13.02 -20.73
CA ASN A 470 26.53 -12.73 -19.95
C ASN A 470 26.19 -12.17 -18.56
N SER A 471 27.03 -12.56 -17.55
CA SER A 471 26.89 -11.99 -16.19
C SER A 471 28.20 -11.32 -15.77
N GLY A 472 28.13 -10.21 -15.12
CA GLY A 472 29.31 -9.41 -14.68
C GLY A 472 29.42 -8.11 -15.49
N MET A 473 30.74 -7.74 -15.77
CA MET A 473 30.93 -6.38 -16.36
C MET A 473 31.73 -6.51 -17.66
N THR A 474 31.28 -5.82 -18.76
CA THR A 474 32.01 -5.56 -20.02
C THR A 474 32.30 -6.88 -20.75
N ASN A 475 31.38 -7.81 -20.60
CA ASN A 475 31.57 -9.06 -21.39
C ASN A 475 30.94 -8.93 -22.78
N SER A 476 31.61 -9.50 -23.77
CA SER A 476 31.04 -9.57 -25.12
C SER A 476 31.01 -11.02 -25.62
N GLY A 477 29.94 -11.51 -26.19
CA GLY A 477 29.76 -12.89 -26.68
C GLY A 477 28.59 -13.58 -25.97
N PHE A 478 28.76 -14.92 -25.65
CA PHE A 478 27.62 -15.73 -25.12
C PHE A 478 28.07 -16.46 -23.84
N PHE A 479 27.29 -16.29 -22.78
CA PHE A 479 27.36 -17.14 -21.58
C PHE A 479 28.70 -16.93 -20.86
N ASN A 480 29.20 -15.65 -20.98
CA ASN A 480 30.40 -15.38 -20.16
C ASN A 480 30.01 -14.90 -18.75
N SER A 481 30.72 -15.42 -17.70
CA SER A 481 30.55 -14.93 -16.32
C SER A 481 31.86 -14.32 -15.79
N GLY A 482 31.78 -13.28 -15.00
CA GLY A 482 32.93 -12.47 -14.55
C GLY A 482 33.05 -11.17 -15.34
N ASP A 483 34.35 -10.69 -15.46
CA ASP A 483 34.48 -9.32 -16.04
C ASP A 483 35.42 -9.35 -17.25
N THR A 484 35.05 -8.59 -18.35
CA THR A 484 35.89 -8.24 -19.52
C THR A 484 36.25 -9.50 -20.30
N ASN A 485 35.29 -10.42 -20.36
CA ASN A 485 35.53 -11.63 -21.16
C ASN A 485 34.92 -11.46 -22.56
N THR A 486 35.66 -11.91 -23.57
CA THR A 486 35.14 -11.92 -24.95
C THR A 486 35.11 -13.35 -25.48
N GLY A 487 34.04 -13.81 -26.09
CA GLY A 487 33.92 -15.17 -26.66
C GLY A 487 32.74 -15.93 -26.04
N LEU A 488 32.93 -17.29 -25.81
CA LEU A 488 31.80 -18.13 -25.35
C LEU A 488 32.20 -18.92 -24.10
N PHE A 489 31.36 -18.80 -23.10
CA PHE A 489 31.42 -19.69 -21.91
C PHE A 489 32.73 -19.47 -21.15
N ASN A 490 33.22 -18.17 -21.24
CA ASN A 490 34.37 -17.89 -20.36
C ASN A 490 33.91 -17.48 -18.96
N SER A 491 34.62 -18.00 -17.90
CA SER A 491 34.38 -17.58 -16.50
C SER A 491 35.65 -16.98 -15.89
N GLY A 492 35.53 -15.99 -15.05
CA GLY A 492 36.67 -15.22 -14.48
C GLY A 492 36.82 -13.85 -15.16
N ASN A 493 38.17 -13.40 -15.28
CA ASN A 493 38.35 -12.00 -15.72
C ASN A 493 39.33 -11.95 -16.90
N THR A 494 38.93 -11.17 -17.98
CA THR A 494 39.80 -10.76 -19.10
C THR A 494 40.20 -11.98 -19.93
N ASN A 495 39.25 -12.90 -20.05
CA ASN A 495 39.54 -14.07 -20.92
C ASN A 495 38.98 -13.82 -22.32
N THR A 496 39.74 -14.25 -23.33
CA THR A 496 39.27 -14.19 -24.74
C THR A 496 39.28 -15.59 -25.34
N GLY A 497 38.26 -16.05 -25.98
CA GLY A 497 38.17 -17.37 -26.65
C GLY A 497 36.98 -18.17 -26.13
N LEU A 498 37.16 -19.53 -25.97
CA LEU A 498 36.02 -20.41 -25.62
C LEU A 498 36.37 -21.25 -24.38
N PHE A 499 35.50 -21.21 -23.42
CA PHE A 499 35.53 -22.13 -22.27
C PHE A 499 36.79 -21.92 -21.43
N ASN A 500 37.24 -20.59 -21.44
CA ASN A 500 38.36 -20.33 -20.51
C ASN A 500 37.84 -19.97 -19.11
N SER A 501 38.57 -20.50 -18.01
CA SER A 501 38.29 -20.09 -16.62
C SER A 501 39.54 -19.50 -15.97
N GLY A 502 39.38 -18.59 -15.04
CA GLY A 502 40.51 -17.87 -14.39
C GLY A 502 40.68 -16.46 -14.99
N ASN A 503 42.07 -16.01 -15.08
CA ASN A 503 42.29 -14.60 -15.45
C ASN A 503 43.29 -14.51 -16.61
N ILE A 504 42.97 -13.70 -17.65
CA ILE A 504 43.88 -13.22 -18.72
C ILE A 504 44.28 -14.41 -19.59
N ASN A 505 43.28 -15.26 -19.83
CA ASN A 505 43.57 -16.39 -20.75
C ASN A 505 43.04 -16.08 -22.15
N THR A 506 43.83 -16.43 -23.14
CA THR A 506 43.38 -16.33 -24.54
C THR A 506 43.48 -17.70 -25.22
N GLY A 507 42.42 -18.19 -25.81
CA GLY A 507 42.41 -19.49 -26.51
C GLY A 507 41.21 -20.35 -26.08
N LEU A 508 41.41 -21.72 -26.04
CA LEU A 508 40.29 -22.65 -25.78
C LEU A 508 40.60 -23.53 -24.56
N PHE A 509 39.65 -23.56 -23.62
CA PHE A 509 39.66 -24.51 -22.48
C PHE A 509 40.89 -24.30 -21.62
N ASP A 510 41.29 -23.00 -21.48
CA ASP A 510 42.39 -22.73 -20.52
C ASP A 510 41.85 -22.44 -19.12
N SER A 511 42.57 -22.96 -18.07
CA SER A 511 42.25 -22.61 -16.67
C SER A 511 43.48 -22.03 -15.96
N GLY A 512 43.28 -21.18 -14.99
CA GLY A 512 44.38 -20.49 -14.29
C GLY A 512 44.58 -19.06 -14.82
N SER A 513 45.89 -18.62 -14.87
CA SER A 513 46.10 -17.18 -15.17
C SER A 513 47.16 -17.02 -16.26
N THR A 514 46.91 -16.14 -17.25
CA THR A 514 47.86 -15.64 -18.28
C THR A 514 48.30 -16.79 -19.17
N ASN A 515 47.31 -17.57 -19.61
CA ASN A 515 47.63 -18.67 -20.54
C ASN A 515 47.21 -18.29 -21.96
N PHE A 516 48.07 -18.64 -22.92
CA PHE A 516 47.78 -18.42 -24.35
C PHE A 516 47.85 -19.76 -25.08
N GLY A 517 46.78 -20.17 -25.79
CA GLY A 517 46.71 -21.46 -26.52
C GLY A 517 45.49 -22.28 -26.09
N SER A 518 45.65 -23.65 -25.99
CA SER A 518 44.47 -24.50 -25.71
C SER A 518 44.80 -25.56 -24.65
N PHE A 519 43.85 -25.74 -23.75
CA PHE A 519 43.87 -26.83 -22.75
C PHE A 519 45.05 -26.67 -21.79
N ASN A 520 45.41 -25.35 -21.60
CA ASN A 520 46.47 -25.15 -20.58
C ASN A 520 45.86 -24.94 -19.19
N GLY A 521 46.47 -25.62 -18.14
CA GLY A 521 46.22 -25.36 -16.71
C GLY A 521 47.42 -24.68 -16.04
N GLY A 522 47.17 -23.97 -14.85
CA GLY A 522 48.26 -23.26 -14.14
C GLY A 522 48.42 -21.81 -14.66
N SER A 523 49.75 -21.22 -14.60
CA SER A 523 49.92 -19.78 -14.90
C SER A 523 51.07 -19.61 -15.90
N ILE A 524 50.88 -18.70 -16.89
CA ILE A 524 51.90 -18.15 -17.80
C ILE A 524 52.37 -19.26 -18.75
N ASN A 525 51.35 -19.96 -19.28
CA ASN A 525 51.70 -21.00 -20.28
C ASN A 525 51.32 -20.51 -21.68
N SER A 526 52.15 -20.88 -22.64
CA SER A 526 51.83 -20.65 -24.07
C SER A 526 51.96 -21.97 -24.84
N GLY A 527 51.07 -22.30 -25.76
CA GLY A 527 50.95 -23.58 -26.51
C GLY A 527 49.70 -24.37 -26.09
N GLY A 528 49.86 -25.79 -25.86
CA GLY A 528 48.66 -26.61 -25.57
C GLY A 528 48.96 -27.70 -24.53
N PHE A 529 48.00 -27.99 -23.73
CA PHE A 529 47.99 -29.14 -22.81
C PHE A 529 49.09 -29.01 -21.76
N ASN A 530 49.40 -27.74 -21.37
CA ASN A 530 50.37 -27.59 -20.25
C ASN A 530 49.61 -27.44 -18.92
N SER A 531 49.90 -28.27 -17.91
CA SER A 531 49.17 -28.19 -16.63
C SER A 531 50.04 -27.50 -15.55
N GLY A 532 51.40 -27.35 -15.74
CA GLY A 532 52.28 -26.66 -14.77
C GLY A 532 52.37 -25.15 -15.08
N ASP A 533 53.36 -24.42 -14.40
CA ASP A 533 53.47 -22.95 -14.58
C ASP A 533 54.70 -22.60 -15.42
N ILE A 534 54.53 -21.52 -16.27
CA ILE A 534 55.62 -20.86 -17.03
C ILE A 534 56.17 -21.86 -18.06
N ASN A 535 55.24 -22.40 -18.84
CA ASN A 535 55.68 -23.37 -19.87
C ASN A 535 55.34 -22.84 -21.26
N THR A 536 56.20 -23.14 -22.14
CA THR A 536 55.94 -22.89 -23.57
C THR A 536 56.08 -24.20 -24.35
N GLY A 537 55.10 -24.55 -25.19
CA GLY A 537 55.13 -25.80 -25.98
C GLY A 537 53.91 -26.67 -25.66
N TYR A 538 54.00 -28.07 -25.71
CA TYR A 538 52.82 -28.97 -25.63
C TYR A 538 53.06 -30.05 -24.56
N GLY A 539 52.06 -30.14 -23.59
CA GLY A 539 51.98 -31.32 -22.68
C GLY A 539 53.02 -31.23 -21.56
N ASN A 540 53.42 -30.00 -21.14
CA ASN A 540 54.38 -29.91 -20.00
C ASN A 540 53.63 -29.80 -18.66
N ALA A 541 53.91 -30.72 -17.72
CA ALA A 541 53.20 -30.71 -16.42
C ALA A 541 54.05 -30.06 -15.33
N GLY A 542 55.45 -30.01 -15.51
CA GLY A 542 56.34 -29.38 -14.51
C GLY A 542 56.42 -27.86 -14.68
N GLY A 543 57.31 -27.10 -13.92
CA GLY A 543 57.39 -25.61 -13.90
C GLY A 543 58.59 -25.15 -14.75
N VAL A 544 58.35 -24.08 -15.56
CA VAL A 544 59.38 -23.33 -16.33
C VAL A 544 59.97 -24.26 -17.40
N ASN A 545 59.17 -24.72 -18.30
CA ASN A 545 59.66 -25.61 -19.36
C ASN A 545 59.37 -25.02 -20.74
N THR A 546 60.25 -25.34 -21.65
CA THR A 546 60.03 -25.08 -23.09
C THR A 546 60.22 -26.38 -23.87
N GLY A 547 59.17 -26.80 -24.68
CA GLY A 547 59.27 -28.06 -25.46
C GLY A 547 58.03 -28.93 -25.26
N PHE A 548 58.03 -30.38 -25.47
CA PHE A 548 56.80 -31.21 -25.42
C PHE A 548 56.99 -32.36 -24.42
N LEU A 549 55.99 -32.51 -23.52
CA LEU A 549 55.77 -33.66 -22.62
C LEU A 549 56.83 -33.70 -21.51
N ASN A 550 57.16 -32.51 -20.85
CA ASN A 550 58.11 -32.51 -19.71
C ASN A 550 57.35 -32.55 -18.38
N GLY A 551 57.64 -33.62 -17.55
CA GLY A 551 57.00 -33.76 -16.21
C GLY A 551 57.79 -33.04 -15.11
N GLY A 552 59.19 -32.83 -15.28
CA GLY A 552 60.05 -32.17 -14.27
C GLY A 552 60.13 -30.65 -14.52
N ASN A 553 60.79 -29.83 -13.57
CA ASN A 553 60.93 -28.37 -13.69
C ASN A 553 62.24 -27.98 -14.37
N LEU A 554 62.14 -26.74 -15.16
CA LEU A 554 63.33 -26.10 -15.77
C LEU A 554 63.86 -26.99 -16.90
N ASN A 555 62.96 -27.53 -17.71
CA ASN A 555 63.38 -28.41 -18.83
C ASN A 555 63.17 -27.66 -20.16
N THR A 556 64.15 -27.87 -21.09
CA THR A 556 64.03 -27.44 -22.50
C THR A 556 64.21 -28.65 -23.41
N GLY A 557 63.18 -28.94 -24.32
CA GLY A 557 63.23 -30.12 -25.21
C GLY A 557 62.20 -31.17 -24.81
N PRO A 558 62.23 -32.43 -25.37
CA PRO A 558 61.07 -33.33 -25.19
C PRO A 558 61.30 -34.31 -24.03
N GLY A 559 60.23 -34.60 -23.08
CA GLY A 559 59.91 -35.87 -22.38
C GLY A 559 60.73 -36.03 -21.10
N SER A 560 61.29 -34.92 -20.47
CA SER A 560 62.05 -35.17 -19.24
C SER A 560 61.13 -35.16 -18.00
N PRO A 561 61.17 -36.29 -17.23
CA PRO A 561 60.32 -36.34 -16.01
C PRO A 561 61.05 -35.79 -14.79
N TYR A 562 62.33 -35.38 -14.91
CA TYR A 562 63.11 -34.99 -13.71
C TYR A 562 63.30 -33.47 -13.69
N ASP A 563 63.44 -32.93 -12.33
CA ASP A 563 63.76 -31.50 -12.16
C ASP A 563 65.23 -31.23 -12.49
N GLN A 564 65.50 -30.09 -13.24
CA GLN A 564 66.92 -29.72 -13.51
C GLN A 564 67.36 -28.62 -12.54
N ASN A 565 68.43 -28.78 -12.04
CA ASN A 565 68.95 -27.89 -10.97
C ASN A 565 69.27 -26.50 -11.52
N VAL A 566 69.50 -26.44 -13.01
CA VAL A 566 69.77 -25.10 -13.56
C VAL A 566 68.98 -24.95 -14.88
N LEU A 567 68.74 -23.65 -15.30
CA LEU A 567 68.08 -23.32 -16.59
C LEU A 567 68.89 -23.89 -17.77
N ASN A 568 68.34 -24.95 -18.44
CA ASN A 568 69.04 -25.77 -19.46
C ASN A 568 68.48 -25.43 -20.85
N SER A 569 69.37 -24.78 -21.77
CA SER A 569 69.07 -24.35 -23.15
C SER A 569 69.24 -25.51 -24.13
N GLY A 570 68.45 -26.65 -23.93
CA GLY A 570 67.80 -27.49 -24.96
C GLY A 570 68.81 -28.39 -25.67
N PHE A 571 69.03 -29.66 -25.01
CA PHE A 571 68.88 -31.07 -25.42
C PHE A 571 69.75 -31.96 -24.52
N SER A 572 69.00 -32.90 -23.68
CA SER A 572 69.36 -34.16 -22.98
C SER A 572 69.93 -33.86 -21.59
N ASN A 573 69.07 -33.56 -20.62
CA ASN A 573 69.70 -33.79 -19.28
C ASN A 573 68.92 -34.85 -18.52
N SER A 574 68.87 -35.97 -18.97
CA SER A 574 68.55 -37.03 -17.98
C SER A 574 69.72 -37.99 -17.84
N GLY A 575 70.67 -37.65 -16.77
CA GLY A 575 71.28 -38.66 -15.87
C GLY A 575 72.81 -38.52 -15.88
N SER A 576 73.42 -37.54 -14.88
CA SER A 576 74.54 -37.61 -13.93
C SER A 576 75.54 -36.48 -14.21
N GLY A 577 75.42 -35.21 -13.50
CA GLY A 577 76.31 -34.34 -12.69
C GLY A 577 77.02 -33.31 -13.59
N PHE A 578 76.97 -31.90 -13.18
CA PHE A 578 77.66 -30.64 -13.55
C PHE A 578 79.02 -30.92 -14.21
N GLY A 579 78.87 -30.65 -15.61
CA GLY A 579 80.16 -30.44 -16.32
C GLY A 579 80.77 -31.77 -16.76
N TYR A 580 79.94 -32.72 -17.01
CA TYR A 580 80.57 -33.83 -17.76
C TYR A 580 79.85 -34.01 -19.09
N GLY A 581 80.31 -33.42 -20.21
CA GLY A 581 80.50 -33.88 -21.61
C GLY A 581 79.24 -33.65 -22.44
N GLY A 582 78.99 -32.31 -22.68
CA GLY A 582 77.96 -32.10 -23.74
C GLY A 582 78.59 -31.49 -25.01
N VAL A 583 78.18 -31.80 -26.28
CA VAL A 583 78.62 -31.42 -27.64
C VAL A 583 77.86 -30.15 -28.06
N ASN A 584 78.48 -28.88 -28.44
CA ASN A 584 77.99 -27.62 -29.06
C ASN A 584 77.34 -26.72 -28.00
N GLN A 585 77.89 -26.64 -26.90
CA GLN A 585 77.41 -25.74 -25.82
C GLN A 585 78.00 -24.34 -25.98
N SER A 586 77.08 -23.26 -25.85
CA SER A 586 77.58 -21.87 -25.88
C SER A 586 77.46 -21.23 -24.49
N GLY A 587 78.64 -20.44 -24.15
CA GLY A 587 78.47 -19.79 -22.83
C GLY A 587 79.70 -19.99 -21.94
N PHE A 588 79.92 -19.84 -20.61
CA PHE A 588 81.10 -19.73 -19.72
C PHE A 588 81.39 -21.11 -19.12
N ALA A 589 82.63 -21.71 -19.25
CA ALA A 589 83.18 -22.92 -18.58
C ALA A 589 82.52 -24.18 -19.15
N ASN A 590 82.31 -24.20 -20.52
CA ASN A 590 81.72 -25.38 -21.19
C ASN A 590 82.73 -26.54 -21.24
N GLN A 591 82.13 -27.91 -20.90
CA GLN A 591 83.00 -29.11 -20.99
C GLN A 591 82.42 -30.09 -22.00
N GLY A 592 83.23 -30.65 -22.97
CA GLY A 592 82.68 -31.64 -23.93
C GLY A 592 83.07 -31.28 -25.37
N PHE A 593 82.58 -31.77 -26.49
CA PHE A 593 83.07 -31.69 -27.88
C PHE A 593 82.44 -30.46 -28.58
N ASN A 594 83.21 -29.42 -29.29
CA ASN A 594 82.81 -28.29 -30.16
C ASN A 594 82.05 -27.21 -29.38
N ASN A 595 82.65 -26.67 -28.36
CA ASN A 595 81.99 -25.64 -27.54
C ASN A 595 82.51 -24.25 -27.90
N SER A 596 81.56 -23.20 -27.80
CA SER A 596 81.96 -21.79 -28.03
C SER A 596 81.66 -20.93 -26.81
N GLY A 597 82.71 -19.98 -26.47
CA GLY A 597 82.40 -19.09 -25.31
C GLY A 597 83.64 -18.86 -24.45
N ILE A 598 83.72 -18.36 -23.21
CA ILE A 598 84.83 -17.90 -22.36
C ILE A 598 85.16 -18.99 -21.33
N ASP A 599 86.37 -19.75 -21.40
CA ASP A 599 87.00 -20.72 -20.47
C ASP A 599 86.42 -22.12 -20.72
N SER A 600 86.53 -22.64 -21.90
CA SER A 600 86.08 -24.00 -22.25
C SER A 600 87.12 -25.05 -21.86
N GLY A 601 87.09 -25.46 -20.41
CA GLY A 601 88.08 -26.54 -20.19
C GLY A 601 88.27 -26.78 -18.69
N ASP A 602 88.28 -28.22 -18.17
CA ASP A 602 89.20 -29.17 -17.52
C ASP A 602 88.40 -30.24 -16.79
N ASN A 603 88.15 -31.61 -17.52
CA ASN A 603 88.26 -33.03 -17.12
C ASN A 603 87.30 -33.88 -17.96
N ILE A 604 87.75 -34.20 -19.30
CA ILE A 604 87.21 -35.49 -19.79
C ILE A 604 88.36 -36.49 -19.92
N ASP A 605 88.55 -37.41 -18.93
CA ASP A 605 89.50 -38.54 -19.09
C ASP A 605 88.90 -39.62 -20.01
N GLN A 606 89.04 -39.43 -21.35
CA GLN A 606 88.58 -40.64 -22.09
C GLN A 606 89.77 -41.28 -22.81
N THR A 607 90.16 -42.44 -22.33
CA THR A 607 91.11 -43.31 -23.04
C THR A 607 90.42 -43.95 -24.27
N VAL A 608 90.68 -43.43 -25.50
CA VAL A 608 90.26 -44.20 -26.71
C VAL A 608 91.50 -44.93 -27.26
N GLY A 609 91.72 -46.15 -26.88
CA GLY A 609 92.87 -46.91 -27.39
C GLY A 609 94.19 -46.46 -26.75
N PRO A 610 95.54 -46.68 -27.19
CA PRO A 610 96.78 -46.41 -26.45
C PRO A 610 96.99 -44.91 -26.21
N GLN A 611 95.94 -43.94 -26.59
CA GLN A 611 96.26 -42.50 -26.44
C GLN A 611 95.24 -41.82 -25.54
N SER A 612 95.72 -41.26 -24.42
CA SER A 612 94.95 -40.52 -23.40
C SER A 612 94.83 -39.04 -23.80
N PHE A 613 93.64 -38.63 -24.32
CA PHE A 613 93.44 -37.20 -24.63
C PHE A 613 92.84 -36.48 -23.42
N ILE A 614 93.71 -35.58 -22.81
CA ILE A 614 93.31 -34.84 -21.59
C ILE A 614 92.75 -33.47 -22.02
N GLY A 615 91.37 -33.34 -22.21
CA GLY A 615 90.75 -31.99 -22.32
C GLY A 615 89.68 -31.98 -23.42
N THR A 616 88.79 -30.84 -23.62
CA THR A 616 87.72 -30.56 -24.60
C THR A 616 88.24 -30.63 -26.03
N ILE A 617 87.60 -31.44 -26.97
CA ILE A 617 87.99 -31.58 -28.40
C ILE A 617 87.11 -30.65 -29.25
N GLY A 618 87.73 -29.37 -29.67
CA GLY A 618 87.07 -28.45 -30.61
C GLY A 618 86.25 -27.39 -29.84
N SER A 619 87.06 -26.22 -29.45
CA SER A 619 86.42 -25.08 -28.77
C SER A 619 86.94 -23.76 -29.35
N SER A 620 85.95 -22.77 -29.59
CA SER A 620 86.34 -21.43 -30.08
C SER A 620 85.93 -20.35 -29.08
N GLY A 621 86.77 -19.23 -29.03
CA GLY A 621 86.40 -18.15 -28.08
C GLY A 621 87.64 -17.62 -27.33
N TYR A 622 87.64 -17.05 -26.11
CA TYR A 622 88.75 -16.25 -25.54
C TYR A 622 89.72 -17.16 -24.77
N GLU A 623 89.29 -18.24 -24.09
CA GLU A 623 90.17 -19.18 -23.34
C GLU A 623 89.69 -20.61 -23.57
N ASN A 624 90.38 -21.17 -24.47
CA ASN A 624 90.04 -22.57 -24.81
C ASN A 624 91.10 -23.55 -24.30
N HIS A 625 90.62 -24.71 -23.49
CA HIS A 625 91.55 -25.71 -22.90
C HIS A 625 91.19 -27.11 -23.44
N GLY A 626 92.07 -27.81 -24.06
CA GLY A 626 91.84 -29.12 -24.69
C GLY A 626 92.28 -29.11 -26.15
N ASN A 627 92.18 -30.23 -26.95
CA ASN A 627 92.72 -30.30 -28.33
C ASN A 627 91.76 -29.65 -29.33
N PHE A 628 92.33 -28.95 -30.43
CA PHE A 628 91.59 -28.37 -31.58
C PHE A 628 90.88 -27.08 -31.17
N GLY A 629 91.52 -26.21 -30.40
CA GLY A 629 90.92 -24.92 -30.00
C GLY A 629 91.20 -23.83 -31.04
N SER A 630 90.15 -23.01 -31.34
CA SER A 630 90.33 -21.80 -32.15
C SER A 630 89.80 -20.56 -31.42
N GLY A 631 90.65 -19.41 -31.55
CA GLY A 631 90.20 -18.20 -30.82
C GLY A 631 91.38 -17.49 -30.14
N PHE A 632 91.19 -16.78 -29.02
CA PHE A 632 92.25 -15.87 -28.56
C PHE A 632 93.27 -16.62 -27.69
N LEU A 633 92.86 -17.35 -26.58
CA LEU A 633 93.80 -18.12 -25.73
C LEU A 633 93.44 -19.61 -25.80
N ASN A 634 94.31 -20.27 -26.45
CA ASN A 634 94.05 -21.71 -26.58
C ASN A 634 95.16 -22.53 -25.91
N ALA A 635 94.72 -23.61 -25.08
CA ALA A 635 95.69 -24.46 -24.35
C ALA A 635 95.37 -25.94 -24.65
N GLY A 636 96.16 -26.64 -25.41
CA GLY A 636 95.96 -28.07 -25.75
C GLY A 636 96.52 -28.35 -27.15
N ALA A 637 96.46 -29.62 -27.65
CA ALA A 637 97.06 -30.01 -28.95
C ALA A 637 96.13 -29.64 -30.11
N TYR A 638 96.72 -29.27 -31.32
CA TYR A 638 96.01 -28.98 -32.59
C TYR A 638 95.16 -27.70 -32.45
N SER A 639 95.71 -26.59 -31.95
CA SER A 639 94.95 -25.34 -31.74
C SER A 639 95.40 -24.28 -32.73
N SER A 640 94.37 -23.45 -33.13
CA SER A 640 94.66 -22.28 -33.99
C SER A 640 93.97 -21.02 -33.44
N GLY A 641 94.83 -19.89 -33.47
CA GLY A 641 94.23 -18.64 -32.93
C GLY A 641 95.32 -17.67 -32.46
N PHE A 642 94.95 -16.71 -31.58
CA PHE A 642 95.91 -15.62 -31.26
C PHE A 642 97.04 -16.13 -30.35
N ARG A 643 96.66 -16.76 -29.19
CA ARG A 643 97.69 -17.33 -28.31
C ARG A 643 97.38 -18.81 -28.05
N ASN A 644 98.34 -19.61 -28.52
CA ASN A 644 98.17 -21.06 -28.32
C ASN A 644 99.29 -21.64 -27.46
N THR A 645 98.89 -22.45 -26.44
CA THR A 645 99.88 -23.11 -25.56
C THR A 645 99.65 -24.62 -25.64
N GLY A 646 100.69 -25.29 -26.09
CA GLY A 646 100.61 -26.75 -26.28
C GLY A 646 100.55 -27.51 -24.95
N PRO A 647 100.23 -28.87 -24.87
CA PRO A 647 100.13 -29.69 -23.66
C PRO A 647 101.52 -30.01 -23.08
N THR A 648 101.68 -30.24 -21.69
CA THR A 648 102.90 -30.51 -20.89
C THR A 648 103.30 -31.99 -21.01
N TYR A 649 102.57 -32.87 -21.78
CA TYR A 649 103.00 -34.28 -21.88
C TYR A 649 103.42 -34.59 -23.31
N ILE A 650 104.22 -35.65 -23.61
CA ILE A 650 104.99 -36.10 -24.78
C ILE A 650 104.01 -36.68 -25.81
N GLY A 651 103.14 -35.74 -26.40
CA GLY A 651 102.38 -36.23 -27.56
C GLY A 651 102.31 -35.16 -28.66
N PRO A 652 102.00 -35.57 -30.16
CA PRO A 652 102.03 -34.60 -31.28
C PRO A 652 101.08 -33.43 -31.04
N ALA A 653 101.65 -32.23 -30.83
CA ALA A 653 100.80 -31.02 -30.65
C ALA A 653 101.02 -30.07 -31.83
N ASN A 654 100.02 -29.94 -32.81
CA ASN A 654 100.08 -28.98 -33.93
C ASN A 654 99.42 -27.65 -33.56
N MET A 655 100.18 -26.70 -33.68
CA MET A 655 99.62 -25.39 -33.32
C MET A 655 99.95 -24.37 -34.42
N SER A 656 98.87 -23.58 -34.59
CA SER A 656 99.09 -22.47 -35.54
C SER A 656 98.36 -21.21 -35.07
N GLY A 657 99.17 -20.08 -35.21
CA GLY A 657 98.52 -18.83 -34.78
C GLY A 657 99.56 -17.74 -34.52
N PHE A 658 99.10 -16.65 -33.89
CA PHE A 658 99.97 -15.47 -33.71
C PHE A 658 101.06 -15.73 -32.66
N ILE A 659 100.61 -16.26 -31.46
CA ILE A 659 101.61 -16.63 -30.42
C ILE A 659 101.38 -18.10 -30.07
N ASN A 660 102.43 -18.81 -30.27
CA ASN A 660 102.34 -20.24 -29.93
C ASN A 660 103.45 -20.65 -28.96
N SER A 661 102.95 -21.45 -27.94
CA SER A 661 103.96 -21.76 -26.90
C SER A 661 103.86 -23.24 -26.52
N SER A 662 104.88 -24.06 -26.86
CA SER A 662 105.01 -25.42 -26.30
C SER A 662 104.16 -26.41 -27.14
N GLY A 663 104.99 -27.25 -28.12
CA GLY A 663 104.34 -28.26 -29.00
C GLY A 663 105.36 -28.84 -29.98
N GLN A 664 105.04 -29.83 -30.67
CA GLN A 664 105.97 -30.56 -31.55
C GLN A 664 105.97 -29.95 -32.97
N TYR A 665 104.81 -29.55 -33.50
CA TYR A 665 104.70 -28.89 -34.82
C TYR A 665 103.96 -27.56 -34.67
N ILE A 666 104.75 -26.49 -34.68
CA ILE A 666 104.18 -25.15 -34.42
C ILE A 666 104.43 -24.29 -35.67
N SER A 667 103.32 -23.63 -36.06
CA SER A 667 103.45 -22.66 -37.17
C SER A 667 102.68 -21.37 -36.85
N GLY A 668 103.33 -20.22 -37.32
CA GLY A 668 102.66 -18.92 -37.04
C GLY A 668 103.70 -17.80 -36.88
N VAL A 669 103.37 -16.71 -36.15
CA VAL A 669 104.23 -15.49 -36.12
C VAL A 669 105.26 -15.62 -35.00
N PHE A 670 104.79 -15.77 -33.71
CA PHE A 670 105.74 -15.95 -32.58
C PHE A 670 105.59 -17.38 -32.05
N ASN A 671 106.67 -18.10 -32.34
CA ASN A 671 106.58 -19.53 -31.95
C ASN A 671 107.69 -19.91 -30.97
N ALA A 672 107.20 -20.64 -29.92
CA ALA A 672 108.19 -21.15 -28.94
C ALA A 672 107.90 -22.63 -28.67
N ALA A 673 108.88 -23.38 -29.23
CA ALA A 673 108.69 -24.84 -29.00
C ALA A 673 109.28 -25.27 -27.66
N THR A 674 108.78 -26.52 -27.16
CA THR A 674 109.31 -27.08 -25.90
C THR A 674 110.77 -27.54 -26.10
N LEU A 675 111.73 -27.04 -25.27
CA LEU A 675 113.18 -27.25 -25.41
C LEU A 675 113.63 -28.46 -24.60
N ASN A 676 112.66 -29.44 -24.43
CA ASN A 676 113.10 -30.56 -23.57
C ASN A 676 113.80 -31.64 -24.42
N GLY A 677 115.06 -31.54 -24.90
CA GLY A 677 116.14 -32.39 -25.45
C GLY A 677 115.64 -33.78 -25.83
N THR A 678 114.38 -34.22 -25.69
CA THR A 678 114.08 -35.64 -26.00
C THR A 678 112.99 -35.71 -27.07
N THR A 679 112.49 -34.58 -27.63
CA THR A 679 111.47 -34.69 -28.69
C THR A 679 111.73 -33.60 -29.74
N GLU A 680 112.04 -34.02 -31.11
CA GLU A 680 112.25 -33.08 -32.24
C GLU A 680 111.01 -32.20 -32.43
N THR A 681 111.20 -30.87 -32.06
CA THR A 681 110.08 -29.94 -32.32
C THR A 681 110.30 -29.21 -33.65
N PHE A 682 109.25 -29.21 -34.56
CA PHE A 682 109.32 -28.49 -35.85
C PHE A 682 108.51 -27.20 -35.78
N THR A 683 109.26 -26.11 -35.76
CA THR A 683 108.61 -24.79 -35.65
C THR A 683 108.84 -24.01 -36.95
N SER A 684 107.76 -23.60 -37.54
CA SER A 684 107.85 -22.77 -38.75
C SER A 684 107.03 -21.49 -38.61
N GLY A 685 107.49 -20.43 -39.34
CA GLY A 685 106.76 -19.14 -39.26
C GLY A 685 107.73 -17.96 -39.18
N LEU A 686 107.31 -16.78 -38.69
CA LEU A 686 108.09 -15.52 -38.76
C LEU A 686 109.16 -15.47 -37.67
N MET A 687 108.77 -15.82 -36.36
CA MET A 687 109.72 -15.77 -35.24
C MET A 687 109.64 -17.09 -34.46
N ASN A 688 110.86 -17.82 -34.55
CA ASN A 688 110.75 -19.18 -34.02
C ASN A 688 111.84 -19.44 -32.97
N LEU A 689 111.37 -20.12 -31.84
CA LEU A 689 112.28 -20.57 -30.76
C LEU A 689 112.06 -22.07 -30.52
N GLY A 690 113.17 -23.02 -30.85
CA GLY A 690 113.01 -24.49 -30.65
C GLY A 690 114.16 -25.24 -31.32
N ASN A 691 114.20 -26.60 -31.35
CA ASN A 691 115.35 -27.46 -31.73
C ASN A 691 115.33 -27.73 -33.24
N GLN A 692 114.09 -27.60 -33.95
CA GLN A 692 113.94 -27.74 -35.40
C GLN A 692 113.00 -26.63 -35.93
N VAL A 693 113.75 -25.47 -36.42
CA VAL A 693 112.94 -24.28 -36.76
C VAL A 693 113.13 -23.96 -38.24
N SER A 694 112.05 -23.55 -38.92
CA SER A 694 112.08 -23.04 -40.30
C SER A 694 111.20 -21.79 -40.42
N GLY A 695 111.94 -20.61 -40.86
CA GLY A 695 111.17 -19.35 -40.94
C GLY A 695 112.12 -18.14 -40.93
N LEU A 696 111.69 -16.85 -41.02
CA LEU A 696 112.46 -15.61 -41.23
C LEU A 696 113.40 -15.33 -40.03
N PHE A 697 112.94 -15.44 -38.66
CA PHE A 697 113.78 -15.16 -37.47
C PHE A 697 113.80 -16.41 -36.58
N ASN A 698 115.16 -17.01 -36.34
CA ASN A 698 115.28 -18.23 -35.51
C ASN A 698 116.32 -18.02 -34.40
N ALA A 699 116.09 -18.40 -33.14
CA ALA A 699 116.97 -18.11 -31.97
C ALA A 699 117.90 -19.30 -31.71
N GLN A 700 117.78 -20.62 -32.48
CA GLN A 700 118.73 -21.72 -32.18
C GLN A 700 119.16 -22.39 -33.50
N ASN A 701 120.46 -22.77 -33.82
CA ASN A 701 121.36 -23.15 -34.92
C ASN A 701 120.95 -24.49 -35.53
N GLN A 702 119.70 -24.72 -35.57
CA GLN A 702 119.66 -26.02 -36.29
C GLN A 702 118.44 -26.06 -37.20
N GLU A 703 118.42 -25.23 -38.36
CA GLU A 703 117.72 -25.81 -39.54
C GLU A 703 116.83 -24.75 -40.20
N SER A 704 117.46 -23.74 -41.08
CA SER A 704 117.10 -22.90 -42.24
C SER A 704 116.14 -21.78 -41.84
N GLY A 705 116.78 -20.39 -42.27
CA GLY A 705 116.04 -19.12 -42.09
C GLY A 705 116.93 -17.92 -42.38
N ALA A 706 116.41 -16.76 -42.92
CA ALA A 706 117.12 -15.54 -43.38
C ALA A 706 117.91 -14.89 -42.23
N PHE A 707 117.39 -15.18 -40.82
CA PHE A 707 118.03 -14.44 -39.71
C PHE A 707 118.10 -15.35 -38.49
N HIS A 708 119.36 -15.79 -38.07
CA HIS A 708 119.56 -16.62 -36.86
C HIS A 708 120.08 -15.73 -35.71
#